data_AF-A0A5N5Q3Q9-F1
#
_entry.id   AF-A0A5N5Q3Q9-F1
#
_cell.length_a   1.000
_cell.length_b   1.000
_cell.length_c   1.000
_cell.angle_alpha   90.00
_cell.angle_beta   90.00
_cell.angle_gamma   90.00
#
_symmetry.space_group_name_H-M   'P 1'
#
loop_
_entity.id
_entity.type
_entity.pdbx_description
1 polymer ?
#
loop_
_entity_poly.entity_id
_entity_poly.type
_entity_poly.pdbx_seq_one_letter_code
_entity_poly.pdbx_strand_id
1 'polypeptide(L)'
;MGLLGDMLFLFGVFQWSVWIISVSGGPAFTINVSSNSIIHINRSTASRLKCEVCTGNSCKSSLMLSRSMDVVFSCSQPEAVFMVEIVRHIVCTTTCNGTITPKDYPSLQNFNRTFTWNVKVQGHKAFSLDFTRAGLRQIQPTEQCQDKHIYTVSTGTVKIGKFCRQGTIRSMQVLREGIVSLQVPGKQQLNAVSFGVSTGLEIISPAIINVTLPEEPSSQEFFSPNYPESFPDDDLITWAFQVPYKYYSTVRILNYTVPRCDTRDTRMEYQLYGRTMVKKLSEAQLTENQGSFNLSLQNCHVDTHSSSTSLTLHFKVSAIRRGSEVRCSVDLKKEKQLLIHIMKKKPKSDCILKLNSLAQETATIPSGKVSYVSFIDCQEEDLLITINKTIACQQLGDCPDPGSLGVPELDKCILGVVQEVRWNLYGPQNGAVELVSSAGNLQQSLPGHTCDNTVLLTVSQNEPQGVTVGQFCPQGAIHKMQINVANITVSASPAGGKNLRQITKSFLHVSFTNSVKEHYIFTVLPKKDIPVLLATPAWPLGMKAYATVSWFVSFPAQLEAHVSFTNVSQLTCQNRPAYIKLHRERSQDKMYSWQDQNPKDVVIPESFFLNMSNCLPVKGAFSVVSQVTLHMGKSVRLSIILSVVGVVLLLMAIMLAVFCIMRKKKKQQSAPEVSVYNPNRHPFLPGLARIPQETSEEDFHIYHSIDDYLVYGHLLKDSVEMNEVGKPAVGVYRDFTGPTEQQPLTDDGGGEEPEVGVYRPFTGPQTVPDVPDILVRPGENLTCKDKQKADEEIGGGDSVRDQETVPNIQRAPKAEPEED
;
A
#
# COMPACT_ATOMS: atom_id res chain seq x y z
N MET A 1 2.81 75.57 42.42
CA MET A 1 3.42 76.12 43.65
C MET A 1 4.93 75.96 43.50
N GLY A 2 5.79 76.97 43.66
CA GLY A 2 5.55 78.40 43.91
C GLY A 2 6.59 79.26 43.18
N LEU A 3 6.34 80.57 43.13
CA LEU A 3 7.21 81.61 42.55
C LEU A 3 7.99 82.35 43.66
N LEU A 4 8.78 83.36 43.25
CA LEU A 4 9.66 84.25 44.03
C LEU A 4 10.96 83.59 44.51
N GLY A 5 12.12 84.25 44.49
CA GLY A 5 12.52 85.62 44.10
C GLY A 5 14.00 85.79 44.53
N ASP A 6 14.76 86.85 44.28
CA ASP A 6 14.65 88.06 43.47
C ASP A 6 16.10 88.55 43.23
N MET A 7 16.38 89.21 42.10
CA MET A 7 16.85 90.60 42.11
C MET A 7 17.24 91.11 40.72
N LEU A 8 17.03 92.41 40.52
CA LEU A 8 17.09 93.10 39.24
C LEU A 8 18.49 93.61 38.87
N PHE A 9 18.79 93.48 37.57
CA PHE A 9 19.33 94.51 36.66
C PHE A 9 20.46 95.45 37.13
N LEU A 10 21.47 95.60 36.27
CA LEU A 10 21.56 96.80 35.42
C LEU A 10 22.37 96.53 34.13
N PHE A 11 22.01 97.22 33.05
CA PHE A 11 22.50 96.96 31.69
C PHE A 11 23.86 97.60 31.39
N GLY A 12 24.69 96.89 30.64
CA GLY A 12 25.87 97.44 29.94
C GLY A 12 26.11 96.66 28.64
N VAL A 13 25.86 97.31 27.50
CA VAL A 13 25.94 96.65 26.18
C VAL A 13 27.39 96.46 25.76
N PHE A 14 27.80 95.21 25.54
CA PHE A 14 29.01 94.87 24.78
C PHE A 14 28.68 93.92 23.64
N GLN A 15 28.88 94.38 22.40
CA GLN A 15 28.87 93.51 21.23
C GLN A 15 30.07 92.56 21.30
N TRP A 16 29.81 91.27 21.45
CA TRP A 16 30.79 90.23 21.15
C TRP A 16 30.63 89.80 19.69
N SER A 17 31.59 90.20 18.86
CA SER A 17 31.85 89.58 17.56
C SER A 17 32.40 88.17 17.78
N VAL A 18 31.51 87.21 17.96
CA VAL A 18 31.86 85.78 17.98
C VAL A 18 32.34 85.39 16.58
N TRP A 19 33.65 85.18 16.46
CA TRP A 19 34.25 84.57 15.27
C TRP A 19 33.77 83.12 15.17
N ILE A 20 32.86 82.84 14.24
CA ILE A 20 32.49 81.46 13.89
C ILE A 20 33.64 80.84 13.11
N ILE A 21 34.57 80.21 13.82
CA ILE A 21 35.57 79.33 13.19
C ILE A 21 34.85 78.04 12.80
N SER A 22 34.42 77.97 11.54
CA SER A 22 33.82 76.79 10.92
C SER A 22 34.86 75.67 10.74
N VAL A 23 35.15 74.92 11.81
CA VAL A 23 35.93 73.67 11.72
C VAL A 23 35.01 72.54 11.24
N SER A 24 34.73 72.50 9.94
CA SER A 24 33.96 71.41 9.31
C SER A 24 34.83 70.18 9.07
N GLY A 25 35.41 69.63 10.13
CA GLY A 25 36.16 68.36 10.09
C GLY A 25 35.19 67.18 10.19
N GLY A 26 34.83 66.59 9.05
CA GLY A 26 34.16 65.29 9.04
C GLY A 26 35.14 64.13 9.31
N PRO A 27 34.65 62.89 9.42
CA PRO A 27 35.45 61.75 9.82
C PRO A 27 36.51 61.39 8.77
N ALA A 28 37.71 61.08 9.25
CA ALA A 28 38.85 60.65 8.47
C ALA A 28 39.11 59.14 8.65
N PHE A 29 39.46 58.45 7.57
CA PHE A 29 39.68 57.00 7.55
C PHE A 29 40.95 56.65 6.78
N THR A 30 41.85 55.91 7.41
CA THR A 30 42.97 55.26 6.71
C THR A 30 42.48 53.97 6.06
N ILE A 31 42.61 53.85 4.73
CA ILE A 31 42.16 52.69 3.97
C ILE A 31 43.36 51.93 3.43
N ASN A 32 43.58 50.71 3.93
CA ASN A 32 44.72 49.85 3.58
C ASN A 32 44.39 48.87 2.45
N VAL A 33 44.47 49.34 1.19
CA VAL A 33 44.14 48.59 -0.02
C VAL A 33 45.11 47.42 -0.23
N SER A 34 44.60 46.20 -0.50
CA SER A 34 45.47 45.07 -0.87
C SER A 34 45.90 45.15 -2.34
N SER A 35 47.13 44.70 -2.64
CA SER A 35 47.81 44.84 -3.94
C SER A 35 47.03 44.40 -5.19
N ASN A 36 46.02 43.54 -5.05
CA ASN A 36 45.17 43.06 -6.15
C ASN A 36 43.69 43.44 -5.92
N SER A 37 43.38 44.68 -5.51
CA SER A 37 42.00 45.13 -5.28
C SER A 37 41.83 46.62 -5.56
N ILE A 38 40.67 47.00 -6.07
CA ILE A 38 40.28 48.39 -6.29
C ILE A 38 39.06 48.66 -5.41
N ILE A 39 39.06 49.75 -4.65
CA ILE A 39 37.92 50.15 -3.83
C ILE A 39 37.26 51.39 -4.46
N HIS A 40 35.98 51.28 -4.78
CA HIS A 40 35.16 52.39 -5.23
C HIS A 40 34.28 52.86 -4.07
N ILE A 41 34.30 54.16 -3.79
CA ILE A 41 33.44 54.81 -2.80
C ILE A 41 32.53 55.75 -3.58
N ASN A 42 31.28 55.34 -3.77
CA ASN A 42 30.32 56.01 -4.66
C ASN A 42 29.18 56.59 -3.83
N ARG A 43 28.85 57.88 -4.04
CA ARG A 43 27.66 58.48 -3.42
C ARG A 43 26.40 57.78 -3.93
N SER A 44 25.56 57.34 -3.00
CA SER A 44 24.26 56.74 -3.29
C SER A 44 23.35 57.74 -4.01
N THR A 45 22.75 57.30 -5.12
CA THR A 45 21.78 58.09 -5.90
C THR A 45 20.50 58.42 -5.12
N ALA A 46 20.20 57.67 -4.07
CA ALA A 46 19.06 57.92 -3.18
C ALA A 46 19.32 59.07 -2.17
N SER A 47 20.57 59.48 -1.95
CA SER A 47 20.91 60.49 -0.95
C SER A 47 20.82 61.91 -1.51
N ARG A 48 20.02 62.76 -0.86
CA ARG A 48 19.90 64.21 -1.17
C ARG A 48 21.02 65.05 -0.53
N LEU A 49 21.88 64.46 0.30
CA LEU A 49 22.93 65.18 1.01
C LEU A 49 24.14 65.44 0.09
N LYS A 50 24.58 66.71 0.05
CA LYS A 50 25.80 67.13 -0.67
C LYS A 50 27.07 66.79 0.13
N CYS A 51 27.26 65.52 0.44
CA CYS A 51 28.52 65.04 0.99
C CYS A 51 29.51 64.72 -0.12
N GLU A 52 30.78 64.99 0.14
CA GLU A 52 31.92 64.77 -0.72
C GLU A 52 32.97 63.95 0.03
N VAL A 53 33.77 63.23 -0.75
CA VAL A 53 34.88 62.41 -0.29
C VAL A 53 36.18 63.01 -0.82
N CYS A 54 37.12 63.28 0.09
CA CYS A 54 38.31 64.07 -0.15
C CYS A 54 39.60 63.27 0.05
N THR A 55 40.56 63.45 -0.86
CA THR A 55 41.93 62.93 -0.76
C THR A 55 42.91 64.09 -0.82
N GLY A 56 43.52 64.44 0.32
CA GLY A 56 44.20 65.72 0.47
C GLY A 56 43.26 66.87 0.13
N ASN A 57 43.67 67.75 -0.77
CA ASN A 57 42.90 68.94 -1.17
C ASN A 57 41.87 68.68 -2.29
N SER A 58 41.72 67.45 -2.80
CA SER A 58 40.78 67.14 -3.89
C SER A 58 39.55 66.40 -3.36
N CYS A 59 38.39 67.06 -3.41
CA CYS A 59 37.09 66.51 -3.02
C CYS A 59 36.23 66.17 -4.25
N LYS A 60 35.50 65.04 -4.20
CA LYS A 60 34.64 64.54 -5.29
C LYS A 60 33.40 63.83 -4.74
N SER A 61 32.41 63.58 -5.59
CA SER A 61 31.21 62.78 -5.28
C SER A 61 31.42 61.27 -5.39
N SER A 62 32.56 60.83 -5.96
CA SER A 62 33.01 59.44 -5.98
C SER A 62 34.54 59.39 -5.95
N LEU A 63 35.08 58.30 -5.41
CA LEU A 63 36.51 58.05 -5.27
C LEU A 63 36.85 56.61 -5.65
N MET A 64 37.95 56.44 -6.39
CA MET A 64 38.52 55.13 -6.73
C MET A 64 39.92 55.02 -6.12
N LEU A 65 40.14 53.94 -5.35
CA LEU A 65 41.36 53.69 -4.59
C LEU A 65 42.03 52.41 -5.11
N SER A 66 43.23 52.57 -5.68
CA SER A 66 44.12 51.47 -6.09
C SER A 66 45.33 51.28 -5.17
N ARG A 67 45.53 52.19 -4.21
CA ARG A 67 46.63 52.20 -3.24
C ARG A 67 46.12 52.67 -1.88
N SER A 68 46.81 52.27 -0.81
CA SER A 68 46.48 52.71 0.55
C SER A 68 46.64 54.22 0.71
N MET A 69 45.64 54.88 1.29
CA MET A 69 45.67 56.32 1.58
C MET A 69 44.59 56.72 2.59
N ASP A 70 44.75 57.92 3.16
CA ASP A 70 43.76 58.54 4.03
C ASP A 70 42.68 59.27 3.22
N VAL A 71 41.45 59.16 3.70
CA VAL A 71 40.25 59.69 3.07
C VAL A 71 39.43 60.45 4.11
N VAL A 72 39.04 61.69 3.81
CA VAL A 72 38.23 62.55 4.69
C VAL A 72 36.88 62.80 4.04
N PHE A 73 35.80 62.72 4.81
CA PHE A 73 34.44 63.03 4.32
C PHE A 73 33.99 64.41 4.80
N SER A 74 33.17 65.11 4.01
CA SER A 74 32.64 66.44 4.39
C SER A 74 31.40 66.42 5.29
N CYS A 75 30.84 65.22 5.58
CA CYS A 75 29.64 65.04 6.40
C CYS A 75 29.87 64.10 7.59
N SER A 76 29.07 64.28 8.65
CA SER A 76 29.20 63.53 9.91
C SER A 76 28.78 62.06 9.86
N GLN A 77 27.94 61.66 8.90
CA GLN A 77 27.46 60.28 8.72
C GLN A 77 27.67 59.82 7.26
N PRO A 78 28.92 59.61 6.81
CA PRO A 78 29.21 59.21 5.44
C PRO A 78 28.63 57.85 5.08
N GLU A 79 28.41 56.94 6.05
CA GLU A 79 27.86 55.60 5.83
C GLU A 79 26.39 55.59 5.39
N ALA A 80 25.66 56.69 5.64
CA ALA A 80 24.30 56.88 5.13
C ALA A 80 24.25 57.47 3.71
N VAL A 81 25.41 57.91 3.18
CA VAL A 81 25.51 58.66 1.92
C VAL A 81 26.33 57.92 0.86
N PHE A 82 27.36 57.18 1.26
CA PHE A 82 28.25 56.43 0.35
C PHE A 82 28.05 54.92 0.46
N MET A 83 28.23 54.25 -0.68
CA MET A 83 28.34 52.80 -0.77
C MET A 83 29.76 52.44 -1.21
N VAL A 84 30.27 51.31 -0.72
CA VAL A 84 31.62 50.83 -0.97
C VAL A 84 31.55 49.59 -1.86
N GLU A 85 32.29 49.57 -2.96
CA GLU A 85 32.49 48.39 -3.78
C GLU A 85 33.97 48.00 -3.78
N ILE A 86 34.28 46.74 -3.46
CA ILE A 86 35.63 46.18 -3.45
C ILE A 86 35.74 45.23 -4.65
N VAL A 87 36.37 45.69 -5.72
CA VAL A 87 36.52 44.95 -6.98
C VAL A 87 37.84 44.19 -7.01
N ARG A 88 37.79 42.94 -7.45
CA ARG A 88 38.94 42.09 -7.78
C ARG A 88 38.76 41.49 -9.17
N HIS A 89 39.81 41.53 -9.98
CA HIS A 89 39.85 40.86 -11.28
C HIS A 89 40.64 39.54 -11.16
N ILE A 90 40.06 38.46 -11.67
CA ILE A 90 40.64 37.11 -11.66
C ILE A 90 40.72 36.67 -13.13
N VAL A 91 41.93 36.64 -13.68
CA VAL A 91 42.17 36.23 -15.07
C VAL A 91 42.90 34.89 -15.10
N CYS A 92 42.23 33.87 -15.61
CA CYS A 92 42.72 32.49 -15.67
C CYS A 92 43.32 32.21 -17.06
N THR A 93 44.65 32.19 -17.17
CA THR A 93 45.36 32.07 -18.47
C THR A 93 45.65 30.62 -18.90
N THR A 94 46.09 29.75 -17.97
CA THR A 94 46.43 28.34 -18.26
C THR A 94 45.72 27.36 -17.33
N THR A 95 45.78 27.57 -16.01
CA THR A 95 45.01 26.81 -15.01
C THR A 95 44.55 27.73 -13.88
N CYS A 96 43.24 27.86 -13.67
CA CYS A 96 42.72 28.42 -12.43
C CYS A 96 42.49 27.31 -11.41
N ASN A 97 43.06 27.49 -10.22
CA ASN A 97 42.66 26.80 -9.00
C ASN A 97 43.01 27.70 -7.81
N GLY A 98 42.04 28.47 -7.34
CA GLY A 98 42.22 29.43 -6.26
C GLY A 98 41.08 29.36 -5.25
N THR A 99 41.40 29.55 -3.97
CA THR A 99 40.39 29.77 -2.93
C THR A 99 40.22 31.27 -2.71
N ILE A 100 39.00 31.78 -2.93
CA ILE A 100 38.65 33.18 -2.78
C ILE A 100 38.06 33.41 -1.39
N THR A 101 38.84 34.07 -0.54
CA THR A 101 38.39 34.56 0.77
C THR A 101 38.05 36.05 0.67
N PRO A 102 36.80 36.47 0.99
CA PRO A 102 36.45 37.87 1.14
C PRO A 102 37.32 38.53 2.21
N LYS A 103 38.05 39.60 1.86
CA LYS A 103 38.89 40.36 2.80
C LYS A 103 38.14 41.61 3.26
N ASP A 104 37.82 41.69 4.54
CA ASP A 104 37.19 42.89 5.11
C ASP A 104 38.21 44.03 5.32
N TYR A 105 37.70 45.25 5.41
CA TYR A 105 38.45 46.47 5.69
C TYR A 105 37.84 47.12 6.94
N PRO A 106 38.52 47.11 8.10
CA PRO A 106 37.96 47.61 9.37
C PRO A 106 37.36 49.02 9.27
N SER A 107 38.08 49.93 8.58
CA SER A 107 37.67 51.32 8.35
C SER A 107 36.38 51.48 7.54
N LEU A 108 35.89 50.42 6.88
CA LEU A 108 34.73 50.44 5.98
C LEU A 108 33.55 49.59 6.49
N GLN A 109 33.66 48.95 7.66
CA GLN A 109 32.62 48.03 8.17
C GLN A 109 31.24 48.68 8.39
N ASN A 110 31.21 49.98 8.71
CA ASN A 110 29.97 50.73 8.90
C ASN A 110 29.21 51.00 7.59
N PHE A 111 29.88 50.91 6.44
CA PHE A 111 29.29 51.17 5.12
C PHE A 111 28.64 49.91 4.53
N ASN A 112 27.62 50.12 3.70
CA ASN A 112 27.15 49.08 2.78
C ASN A 112 28.29 48.71 1.83
N ARG A 113 28.72 47.45 1.88
CA ARG A 113 29.86 46.91 1.11
C ARG A 113 29.36 45.88 0.10
N THR A 114 29.84 45.98 -1.13
CA THR A 114 29.72 44.94 -2.15
C THR A 114 31.12 44.46 -2.48
N PHE A 115 31.39 43.17 -2.33
CA PHE A 115 32.63 42.54 -2.80
C PHE A 115 32.36 41.95 -4.18
N THR A 116 33.11 42.36 -5.19
CA THR A 116 32.88 42.01 -6.60
C THR A 116 34.10 41.31 -7.17
N TRP A 117 33.91 40.09 -7.68
CA TRP A 117 34.94 39.29 -8.33
C TRP A 117 34.60 39.13 -9.82
N ASN A 118 35.35 39.82 -10.66
CA ASN A 118 35.26 39.73 -12.12
C ASN A 118 36.16 38.56 -12.57
N VAL A 119 35.54 37.43 -12.91
CA VAL A 119 36.24 36.20 -13.30
C VAL A 119 36.23 36.08 -14.83
N LYS A 120 37.41 35.85 -15.43
CA LYS A 120 37.57 35.65 -16.87
C LYS A 120 38.51 34.48 -17.14
N VAL A 121 38.06 33.51 -17.93
CA VAL A 121 38.85 32.37 -18.39
C VAL A 121 39.28 32.58 -19.84
N GLN A 122 40.51 32.20 -20.15
CA GLN A 122 41.05 32.26 -21.49
C GLN A 122 40.59 31.04 -22.33
N GLY A 123 40.16 31.29 -23.58
CA GLY A 123 39.63 30.27 -24.49
C GLY A 123 38.12 30.06 -24.35
N HIS A 124 37.64 28.88 -24.74
CA HIS A 124 36.20 28.54 -24.79
C HIS A 124 35.68 27.85 -23.52
N LYS A 125 36.52 27.69 -22.48
CA LYS A 125 36.16 26.99 -21.24
C LYS A 125 35.31 27.84 -20.30
N ALA A 126 34.47 27.19 -19.50
CA ALA A 126 33.79 27.80 -18.35
C ALA A 126 34.76 28.08 -17.18
N PHE A 127 34.34 28.91 -16.23
CA PHE A 127 34.85 28.83 -14.86
C PHE A 127 33.88 28.02 -13.99
N SER A 128 34.42 27.30 -13.02
CA SER A 128 33.67 26.62 -11.99
C SER A 128 33.82 27.36 -10.66
N LEU A 129 32.69 27.61 -10.01
CA LEU A 129 32.59 28.15 -8.65
C LEU A 129 32.28 26.99 -7.70
N ASP A 130 33.15 26.75 -6.72
CA ASP A 130 32.97 25.73 -5.69
C ASP A 130 32.50 26.37 -4.37
N PHE A 131 31.23 26.14 -4.04
CA PHE A 131 30.57 26.53 -2.81
C PHE A 131 30.34 25.34 -1.87
N THR A 132 30.99 24.18 -2.06
CA THR A 132 30.70 22.94 -1.31
C THR A 132 30.71 23.16 0.20
N ARG A 133 31.68 23.94 0.71
CA ARG A 133 31.80 24.32 2.14
C ARG A 133 30.74 25.33 2.62
N ALA A 134 30.24 26.19 1.74
CA ALA A 134 29.28 27.24 2.09
C ALA A 134 27.82 26.76 1.98
N GLY A 135 27.53 26.00 0.92
CA GLY A 135 26.19 25.70 0.40
C GLY A 135 25.48 26.98 -0.07
N LEU A 136 24.87 26.98 -1.25
CA LEU A 136 24.02 28.09 -1.70
C LEU A 136 22.55 27.67 -1.85
N ARG A 137 21.64 28.54 -1.42
CA ARG A 137 20.20 28.45 -1.65
C ARG A 137 19.77 29.62 -2.53
N GLN A 138 19.16 29.34 -3.67
CA GLN A 138 18.62 30.39 -4.54
C GLN A 138 17.43 31.07 -3.84
N ILE A 139 17.30 32.39 -4.03
CA ILE A 139 16.25 33.19 -3.37
C ILE A 139 15.49 34.06 -4.37
N GLN A 140 14.25 34.40 -4.03
CA GLN A 140 13.46 35.37 -4.79
C GLN A 140 14.08 36.78 -4.67
N PRO A 141 14.01 37.67 -5.69
CA PRO A 141 14.72 38.96 -5.63
C PRO A 141 14.34 39.91 -4.48
N THR A 142 13.15 39.75 -3.91
CA THR A 142 12.62 40.49 -2.74
C THR A 142 13.02 39.88 -1.40
N GLU A 143 13.45 38.61 -1.38
CA GLU A 143 13.85 37.89 -0.17
C GLU A 143 15.19 38.43 0.37
N GLN A 144 15.40 38.31 1.69
CA GLN A 144 16.62 38.69 2.38
C GLN A 144 17.17 37.49 3.17
N CYS A 145 18.50 37.34 3.19
CA CYS A 145 19.15 36.27 3.94
C CYS A 145 19.12 36.54 5.44
N GLN A 146 19.07 35.47 6.25
CA GLN A 146 19.11 35.57 7.72
C GLN A 146 20.40 36.24 8.22
N ASP A 147 21.55 35.93 7.60
CA ASP A 147 22.84 36.59 7.87
C ASP A 147 23.02 37.91 7.09
N LYS A 148 22.01 38.32 6.29
CA LYS A 148 21.99 39.46 5.37
C LYS A 148 23.08 39.45 4.29
N HIS A 149 23.78 38.33 4.08
CA HIS A 149 24.81 38.20 3.05
C HIS A 149 24.19 37.64 1.77
N ILE A 150 24.02 38.49 0.76
CA ILE A 150 23.43 38.09 -0.52
C ILE A 150 24.54 37.90 -1.55
N TYR A 151 24.68 36.69 -2.06
CA TYR A 151 25.50 36.38 -3.23
C TYR A 151 24.70 36.62 -4.51
N THR A 152 25.32 37.17 -5.54
CA THR A 152 24.77 37.25 -6.90
C THR A 152 25.79 36.69 -7.88
N VAL A 153 25.33 35.93 -8.88
CA VAL A 153 26.17 35.39 -9.96
C VAL A 153 25.55 35.77 -11.30
N SER A 154 26.38 36.29 -12.22
CA SER A 154 25.97 36.67 -13.57
C SER A 154 27.08 36.43 -14.61
N THR A 155 26.69 36.29 -15.87
CA THR A 155 27.57 36.13 -17.04
C THR A 155 26.99 36.92 -18.20
N GLY A 156 27.80 37.77 -18.85
CA GLY A 156 27.30 38.74 -19.82
C GLY A 156 26.13 39.58 -19.27
N THR A 157 25.00 39.56 -19.98
CA THR A 157 23.72 40.18 -19.58
C THR A 157 22.85 39.29 -18.69
N VAL A 158 23.23 38.02 -18.48
CA VAL A 158 22.40 37.01 -17.82
C VAL A 158 22.72 36.92 -16.32
N LYS A 159 21.72 37.17 -15.48
CA LYS A 159 21.79 37.02 -14.03
C LYS A 159 21.31 35.64 -13.63
N ILE A 160 22.25 34.74 -13.34
CA ILE A 160 21.97 33.34 -12.98
C ILE A 160 21.13 33.26 -11.68
N GLY A 161 21.37 34.14 -10.71
CA GLY A 161 20.49 34.27 -9.56
C GLY A 161 21.03 35.11 -8.42
N LYS A 162 20.20 35.27 -7.38
CA LYS A 162 20.60 35.68 -6.03
C LYS A 162 20.59 34.44 -5.12
N PHE A 163 21.49 34.40 -4.15
CA PHE A 163 21.66 33.25 -3.27
C PHE A 163 21.95 33.67 -1.82
N CYS A 164 21.36 32.94 -0.87
CA CYS A 164 21.81 32.88 0.51
C CYS A 164 22.75 31.70 0.72
N ARG A 165 23.49 31.72 1.83
CA ARG A 165 24.32 30.59 2.28
C ARG A 165 23.46 29.47 2.89
N GLN A 166 24.09 28.33 3.15
CA GLN A 166 23.46 27.13 3.75
C GLN A 166 22.32 26.56 2.89
N GLY A 167 22.63 26.21 1.64
CA GLY A 167 21.70 25.50 0.74
C GLY A 167 22.34 24.33 -0.01
N THR A 168 21.54 23.68 -0.85
CA THR A 168 21.91 22.44 -1.56
C THR A 168 22.81 22.65 -2.78
N ILE A 169 22.93 23.87 -3.30
CA ILE A 169 23.81 24.15 -4.46
C ILE A 169 25.26 24.11 -3.99
N ARG A 170 26.05 23.20 -4.57
CA ARG A 170 27.47 22.97 -4.20
C ARG A 170 28.44 23.59 -5.18
N SER A 171 28.13 23.63 -6.46
CA SER A 171 28.96 24.32 -7.44
C SER A 171 28.15 24.82 -8.63
N MET A 172 28.75 25.73 -9.40
CA MET A 172 28.19 26.26 -10.64
C MET A 172 29.31 26.33 -11.68
N GLN A 173 29.09 25.80 -12.88
CA GLN A 173 29.90 26.16 -14.05
C GLN A 173 29.25 27.34 -14.75
N VAL A 174 30.03 28.34 -15.14
CA VAL A 174 29.55 29.62 -15.71
C VAL A 174 30.36 29.96 -16.96
N LEU A 175 29.66 30.40 -18.00
CA LEU A 175 30.20 30.59 -19.35
C LEU A 175 31.28 31.69 -19.39
N ARG A 176 32.51 31.31 -19.77
CA ARG A 176 33.70 32.14 -20.15
C ARG A 176 34.11 33.25 -19.18
N GLU A 177 33.26 34.26 -19.00
CA GLU A 177 33.48 35.41 -18.13
C GLU A 177 32.20 35.79 -17.38
N GLY A 178 32.36 36.26 -16.16
CA GLY A 178 31.22 36.58 -15.31
C GLY A 178 31.61 37.30 -14.03
N ILE A 179 30.58 37.69 -13.30
CA ILE A 179 30.68 38.48 -12.07
C ILE A 179 30.06 37.66 -10.95
N VAL A 180 30.85 37.46 -9.89
CA VAL A 180 30.34 37.02 -8.59
C VAL A 180 30.37 38.23 -7.68
N SER A 181 29.27 38.54 -7.01
CA SER A 181 29.26 39.59 -5.99
C SER A 181 28.63 39.14 -4.68
N LEU A 182 29.10 39.74 -3.59
CA LEU A 182 28.63 39.52 -2.22
C LEU A 182 28.26 40.87 -1.62
N GLN A 183 26.96 41.11 -1.42
CA GLN A 183 26.44 42.30 -0.78
C GLN A 183 26.33 42.09 0.74
N VAL A 184 26.89 43.01 1.51
CA VAL A 184 26.91 43.01 2.98
C VAL A 184 26.50 44.39 3.50
N PRO A 185 25.37 44.52 4.22
CA PRO A 185 24.96 45.80 4.79
C PRO A 185 25.97 46.41 5.75
N GLY A 186 25.89 47.73 5.94
CA GLY A 186 26.67 48.45 6.93
C GLY A 186 26.43 47.92 8.34
N LYS A 187 27.50 47.91 9.15
CA LYS A 187 27.53 47.40 10.55
C LYS A 187 27.35 45.88 10.68
N GLN A 188 27.10 45.15 9.59
CA GLN A 188 27.07 43.69 9.57
C GLN A 188 28.51 43.14 9.47
N GLN A 189 28.91 42.21 10.33
CA GLN A 189 30.23 41.58 10.26
C GLN A 189 30.34 40.71 8.99
N LEU A 190 31.45 40.83 8.24
CA LEU A 190 31.70 39.99 7.06
C LEU A 190 31.97 38.54 7.46
N ASN A 191 31.18 37.61 6.94
CA ASN A 191 31.44 36.17 7.13
C ASN A 191 32.43 35.66 6.07
N ALA A 192 33.68 35.41 6.48
CA ALA A 192 34.81 35.11 5.60
C ALA A 192 34.87 33.66 5.07
N VAL A 193 33.73 32.98 4.88
CA VAL A 193 33.73 31.64 4.25
C VAL A 193 34.18 31.76 2.79
N SER A 194 35.18 30.96 2.44
CA SER A 194 35.84 31.01 1.15
C SER A 194 35.28 30.00 0.15
N PHE A 195 35.11 30.43 -1.09
CA PHE A 195 34.67 29.62 -2.22
C PHE A 195 35.84 29.34 -3.18
N GLY A 196 35.82 28.19 -3.85
CA GLY A 196 36.81 27.86 -4.88
C GLY A 196 36.46 28.49 -6.22
N VAL A 197 37.49 28.83 -7.00
CA VAL A 197 37.37 29.21 -8.41
C VAL A 197 38.37 28.36 -9.21
N SER A 198 37.86 27.61 -10.19
CA SER A 198 38.67 26.77 -11.05
C SER A 198 38.26 26.84 -12.52
N THR A 199 39.08 26.30 -13.42
CA THR A 199 38.73 26.16 -14.84
C THR A 199 37.81 24.94 -15.03
N GLY A 200 36.63 25.15 -15.62
CA GLY A 200 35.63 24.12 -15.91
C GLY A 200 35.78 23.49 -17.30
N LEU A 201 34.78 22.72 -17.71
CA LEU A 201 34.63 22.23 -19.08
C LEU A 201 34.10 23.33 -20.00
N GLU A 202 34.09 23.08 -21.31
CA GLU A 202 33.35 23.92 -22.25
C GLU A 202 31.85 23.68 -22.08
N ILE A 203 31.08 24.76 -22.01
CA ILE A 203 29.60 24.74 -21.94
C ILE A 203 29.08 25.75 -22.96
N ILE A 204 27.87 25.51 -23.47
CA ILE A 204 27.17 26.43 -24.38
C ILE A 204 26.13 27.25 -23.61
N SER A 205 25.52 26.66 -22.56
CA SER A 205 24.61 27.34 -21.64
C SER A 205 25.31 28.45 -20.84
N PRO A 206 24.61 29.51 -20.40
CA PRO A 206 25.15 30.51 -19.49
C PRO A 206 25.68 29.90 -18.18
N ALA A 207 25.03 28.83 -17.69
CA ALA A 207 25.52 28.06 -16.56
C ALA A 207 25.07 26.59 -16.55
N ILE A 208 25.72 25.80 -15.68
CA ILE A 208 25.25 24.50 -15.18
C ILE A 208 25.35 24.55 -13.65
N ILE A 209 24.23 24.33 -12.96
CA ILE A 209 24.12 24.44 -11.49
C ILE A 209 24.10 23.04 -10.88
N ASN A 210 25.11 22.70 -10.07
CA ASN A 210 25.23 21.40 -9.41
C ASN A 210 24.57 21.46 -8.03
N VAL A 211 23.53 20.64 -7.84
CA VAL A 211 22.71 20.56 -6.64
C VAL A 211 22.92 19.22 -5.98
N THR A 212 23.26 19.20 -4.69
CA THR A 212 23.36 17.97 -3.90
C THR A 212 22.30 17.99 -2.81
N LEU A 213 21.27 17.15 -2.98
CA LEU A 213 20.20 17.00 -2.00
C LEU A 213 20.76 16.25 -0.76
N PRO A 214 20.41 16.70 0.46
CA PRO A 214 20.93 16.10 1.69
C PRO A 214 20.32 14.71 1.94
N GLU A 215 20.93 13.93 2.84
CA GLU A 215 20.41 12.63 3.27
C GLU A 215 19.25 12.74 4.30
N GLU A 216 18.42 13.78 4.17
CA GLU A 216 17.25 14.07 4.99
C GLU A 216 16.06 14.52 4.12
N PRO A 217 14.80 14.31 4.55
CA PRO A 217 13.63 14.80 3.83
C PRO A 217 13.70 16.31 3.65
N SER A 218 13.78 16.76 2.39
CA SER A 218 14.16 18.12 2.05
C SER A 218 13.39 18.62 0.85
N SER A 219 13.21 19.94 0.78
CA SER A 219 12.51 20.60 -0.31
C SER A 219 13.12 21.97 -0.54
N GLN A 220 13.58 22.24 -1.76
CA GLN A 220 14.16 23.53 -2.13
C GLN A 220 13.53 24.08 -3.41
N GLU A 221 13.38 25.40 -3.46
CA GLU A 221 12.87 26.15 -4.61
C GLU A 221 14.01 26.70 -5.47
N PHE A 222 13.72 26.81 -6.76
CA PHE A 222 14.63 27.17 -7.83
C PHE A 222 13.91 28.09 -8.82
N PHE A 223 14.67 28.99 -9.42
CA PHE A 223 14.16 30.04 -10.31
C PHE A 223 14.97 30.08 -11.60
N SER A 224 14.33 30.41 -12.72
CA SER A 224 15.01 30.70 -13.97
C SER A 224 16.00 31.88 -13.81
N PRO A 225 17.05 31.98 -14.65
CA PRO A 225 17.87 33.18 -14.72
C PRO A 225 16.99 34.42 -15.00
N ASN A 226 17.47 35.58 -14.55
CA ASN A 226 16.78 36.89 -14.55
C ASN A 226 15.46 37.00 -13.76
N TYR A 227 14.89 35.91 -13.24
CA TYR A 227 13.58 35.89 -12.57
C TYR A 227 13.37 37.05 -11.58
N PRO A 228 12.22 37.77 -11.60
CA PRO A 228 11.03 37.53 -12.44
C PRO A 228 11.08 38.16 -13.84
N GLU A 229 12.21 38.71 -14.27
CA GLU A 229 12.40 39.16 -15.65
C GLU A 229 12.63 37.95 -16.58
N SER A 230 12.63 38.17 -17.91
CA SER A 230 12.72 37.07 -18.88
C SER A 230 14.03 36.31 -18.77
N PHE A 231 13.92 34.98 -18.77
CA PHE A 231 15.02 34.14 -19.23
C PHE A 231 15.35 34.54 -20.68
N PRO A 232 16.64 34.69 -21.08
CA PRO A 232 17.00 35.15 -22.43
C PRO A 232 16.56 34.18 -23.53
N ASP A 233 16.39 34.71 -24.73
CA ASP A 233 15.91 33.98 -25.91
C ASP A 233 16.99 33.04 -26.47
N ASP A 234 16.56 31.92 -27.03
CA ASP A 234 17.41 30.82 -27.55
C ASP A 234 18.41 30.17 -26.54
N ASP A 235 18.42 30.63 -25.29
CA ASP A 235 19.30 30.18 -24.22
C ASP A 235 18.81 28.89 -23.52
N LEU A 236 19.75 28.19 -22.87
CA LEU A 236 19.52 26.95 -22.13
C LEU A 236 20.13 27.05 -20.72
N ILE A 237 19.40 26.66 -19.68
CA ILE A 237 19.94 26.54 -18.31
C ILE A 237 19.76 25.10 -17.82
N THR A 238 20.76 24.56 -17.11
CA THR A 238 20.74 23.18 -16.59
C THR A 238 21.00 23.13 -15.09
N TRP A 239 20.19 22.35 -14.37
CA TRP A 239 20.40 21.95 -12.98
C TRP A 239 20.73 20.45 -12.94
N ALA A 240 21.91 20.09 -12.42
CA ALA A 240 22.31 18.71 -12.22
C ALA A 240 22.03 18.30 -10.76
N PHE A 241 21.02 17.45 -10.56
CA PHE A 241 20.59 17.00 -9.23
C PHE A 241 21.24 15.69 -8.84
N GLN A 242 22.11 15.72 -7.84
CA GLN A 242 22.63 14.54 -7.16
C GLN A 242 21.65 14.12 -6.06
N VAL A 243 21.05 12.93 -6.20
CA VAL A 243 20.03 12.39 -5.28
C VAL A 243 20.61 11.18 -4.53
N PRO A 244 20.59 11.14 -3.18
CA PRO A 244 21.08 9.98 -2.42
C PRO A 244 20.27 8.70 -2.69
N TYR A 245 20.91 7.53 -2.61
CA TYR A 245 20.34 6.26 -3.14
C TYR A 245 19.00 5.80 -2.52
N LYS A 246 18.70 6.20 -1.27
CA LYS A 246 17.45 5.91 -0.54
C LYS A 246 16.36 6.97 -0.74
N TYR A 247 16.65 8.02 -1.49
CA TYR A 247 15.78 9.17 -1.67
C TYR A 247 15.16 9.18 -3.06
N TYR A 248 13.87 9.49 -3.09
CA TYR A 248 13.08 9.66 -4.29
C TYR A 248 12.80 11.14 -4.47
N SER A 249 12.97 11.61 -5.70
CA SER A 249 12.91 13.01 -6.10
C SER A 249 11.64 13.29 -6.89
N THR A 250 11.00 14.40 -6.55
CA THR A 250 9.78 14.88 -7.21
C THR A 250 9.96 16.36 -7.55
N VAL A 251 9.70 16.72 -8.81
CA VAL A 251 9.76 18.07 -9.36
C VAL A 251 8.34 18.62 -9.47
N ARG A 252 8.09 19.79 -8.88
CA ARG A 252 6.79 20.49 -8.96
C ARG A 252 7.01 21.92 -9.46
N ILE A 253 6.36 22.29 -10.54
CA ILE A 253 6.28 23.69 -10.98
C ILE A 253 5.33 24.41 -10.02
N LEU A 254 5.71 25.60 -9.56
CA LEU A 254 4.93 26.45 -8.65
C LEU A 254 4.31 27.62 -9.41
N ASN A 255 5.09 28.26 -10.28
CA ASN A 255 4.63 29.32 -11.18
C ASN A 255 5.46 29.31 -12.46
N TYR A 256 4.86 29.66 -13.59
CA TYR A 256 5.56 29.82 -14.86
C TYR A 256 4.80 30.73 -15.82
N THR A 257 5.53 31.37 -16.72
CA THR A 257 4.98 32.12 -17.87
C THR A 257 5.67 31.65 -19.13
N VAL A 258 4.94 31.59 -20.25
CA VAL A 258 5.47 31.09 -21.53
C VAL A 258 5.32 32.19 -22.60
N PRO A 259 6.38 32.53 -23.34
CA PRO A 259 6.31 33.49 -24.43
C PRO A 259 5.66 32.88 -25.65
N ARG A 260 5.30 33.73 -26.61
CA ARG A 260 4.88 33.27 -27.93
C ARG A 260 6.14 33.01 -28.75
N CYS A 261 6.36 31.76 -29.11
CA CYS A 261 7.54 31.34 -29.87
C CYS A 261 7.29 31.43 -31.37
N ASP A 262 8.23 32.04 -32.11
CA ASP A 262 8.22 32.03 -33.58
C ASP A 262 8.66 30.66 -34.12
N THR A 263 9.67 30.07 -33.49
CA THR A 263 10.14 28.70 -33.79
C THR A 263 10.47 27.95 -32.51
N ARG A 264 10.13 26.64 -32.50
CA ARG A 264 10.38 25.65 -31.42
C ARG A 264 9.76 26.03 -30.05
N ASP A 265 8.80 25.24 -29.57
CA ASP A 265 8.22 25.40 -28.22
C ASP A 265 9.29 25.40 -27.11
N THR A 266 9.09 26.24 -26.08
CA THR A 266 9.79 26.12 -24.79
C THR A 266 9.56 24.74 -24.19
N ARG A 267 10.60 24.12 -23.63
CA ARG A 267 10.48 22.75 -23.09
C ARG A 267 11.41 22.48 -21.92
N MET A 268 10.99 21.54 -21.07
CA MET A 268 11.81 20.97 -20.00
C MET A 268 12.36 19.62 -20.47
N GLU A 269 13.68 19.46 -20.43
CA GLU A 269 14.36 18.23 -20.79
C GLU A 269 14.96 17.58 -19.55
N TYR A 270 14.67 16.30 -19.34
CA TYR A 270 15.19 15.48 -18.26
C TYR A 270 16.18 14.46 -18.82
N GLN A 271 17.42 14.46 -18.31
CA GLN A 271 18.40 13.43 -18.64
C GLN A 271 18.43 12.40 -17.50
N LEU A 272 17.96 11.18 -17.80
CA LEU A 272 17.70 10.09 -16.87
C LEU A 272 18.38 8.81 -17.38
N TYR A 273 19.39 8.31 -16.67
CA TYR A 273 20.10 7.06 -17.03
C TYR A 273 20.59 7.01 -18.49
N GLY A 274 21.08 8.13 -19.03
CA GLY A 274 21.52 8.23 -20.43
C GLY A 274 20.41 8.36 -21.48
N ARG A 275 19.13 8.43 -21.05
CA ARG A 275 17.97 8.73 -21.92
C ARG A 275 17.49 10.16 -21.69
N THR A 276 16.95 10.78 -22.72
CA THR A 276 16.32 12.11 -22.63
C THR A 276 14.80 11.97 -22.65
N MET A 277 14.12 12.59 -21.68
CA MET A 277 12.67 12.73 -21.63
C MET A 277 12.30 14.20 -21.74
N VAL A 278 11.48 14.56 -22.72
CA VAL A 278 11.00 15.93 -22.92
C VAL A 278 9.59 16.07 -22.34
N LYS A 279 9.31 17.16 -21.64
CA LYS A 279 7.97 17.53 -21.14
C LYS A 279 7.67 19.00 -21.41
N LYS A 280 6.41 19.33 -21.65
CA LYS A 280 5.93 20.72 -21.64
C LYS A 280 5.80 21.23 -20.20
N LEU A 281 5.85 22.54 -20.00
CA LEU A 281 5.68 23.15 -18.66
C LEU A 281 4.27 22.94 -18.08
N SER A 282 3.27 22.76 -18.95
CA SER A 282 1.87 22.49 -18.57
C SER A 282 1.59 21.03 -18.19
N GLU A 283 2.53 20.11 -18.43
CA GLU A 283 2.35 18.67 -18.18
C GLU A 283 2.77 18.28 -16.75
N ALA A 284 2.30 17.12 -16.29
CA ALA A 284 2.73 16.54 -15.02
C ALA A 284 4.24 16.22 -15.06
N GLN A 285 5.02 16.82 -14.17
CA GLN A 285 6.48 16.74 -14.15
C GLN A 285 7.02 15.43 -13.54
N LEU A 286 8.35 15.29 -13.43
CA LEU A 286 8.98 14.08 -12.89
C LEU A 286 8.57 13.86 -11.42
N THR A 287 8.06 12.67 -11.10
CA THR A 287 7.48 12.33 -9.79
C THR A 287 8.00 10.97 -9.34
N GLU A 288 8.42 10.86 -8.08
CA GLU A 288 8.98 9.66 -7.46
C GLU A 288 10.10 9.00 -8.29
N ASN A 289 11.07 9.81 -8.74
CA ASN A 289 12.25 9.31 -9.46
C ASN A 289 13.41 9.01 -8.50
N GLN A 290 13.96 7.80 -8.58
CA GLN A 290 15.17 7.43 -7.85
C GLN A 290 16.43 7.87 -8.63
N GLY A 291 17.49 8.23 -7.91
CA GLY A 291 18.79 8.53 -8.49
C GLY A 291 18.91 9.91 -9.15
N SER A 292 20.15 10.25 -9.49
CA SER A 292 20.52 11.56 -10.03
C SER A 292 19.98 11.80 -11.44
N PHE A 293 19.64 13.06 -11.74
CA PHE A 293 19.11 13.48 -13.03
C PHE A 293 19.54 14.91 -13.36
N ASN A 294 19.64 15.23 -14.65
CA ASN A 294 19.77 16.61 -15.10
C ASN A 294 18.39 17.12 -15.53
N LEU A 295 18.08 18.36 -15.16
CA LEU A 295 16.93 19.11 -15.63
C LEU A 295 17.41 20.32 -16.42
N SER A 296 16.96 20.48 -17.65
CA SER A 296 17.29 21.62 -18.51
C SER A 296 16.03 22.35 -18.95
N LEU A 297 16.06 23.68 -18.91
CA LEU A 297 15.01 24.56 -19.43
C LEU A 297 15.57 25.30 -20.66
N GLN A 298 14.93 25.09 -21.82
CA GLN A 298 15.25 25.82 -23.06
C GLN A 298 14.19 26.91 -23.32
N ASN A 299 14.65 28.15 -23.56
CA ASN A 299 13.80 29.19 -24.13
C ASN A 299 13.71 29.04 -25.66
N CYS A 300 12.71 29.67 -26.25
CA CYS A 300 12.52 29.77 -27.69
C CYS A 300 12.92 31.15 -28.22
N HIS A 301 12.85 31.31 -29.54
CA HIS A 301 12.89 32.63 -30.17
C HIS A 301 11.51 33.30 -30.02
N VAL A 302 11.46 34.49 -29.41
CA VAL A 302 10.21 35.14 -29.02
C VAL A 302 9.68 36.08 -30.10
N ASP A 303 8.38 35.97 -30.40
CA ASP A 303 7.65 36.87 -31.32
C ASP A 303 7.71 38.32 -30.82
N THR A 304 8.56 39.12 -31.47
CA THR A 304 8.76 40.55 -31.15
C THR A 304 7.61 41.45 -31.61
N HIS A 305 6.66 40.94 -32.40
CA HIS A 305 5.51 41.71 -32.90
C HIS A 305 4.30 41.69 -31.96
N SER A 306 4.32 40.89 -30.90
CA SER A 306 3.26 40.84 -29.89
C SER A 306 3.76 41.20 -28.49
N SER A 307 2.87 41.71 -27.63
CA SER A 307 3.15 41.98 -26.22
C SER A 307 3.18 40.66 -25.41
N SER A 308 4.02 39.72 -25.83
CA SER A 308 4.07 38.38 -25.28
C SER A 308 4.71 38.35 -23.89
N THR A 309 4.29 37.40 -23.06
CA THR A 309 4.81 37.26 -21.69
C THR A 309 6.15 36.55 -21.68
N SER A 310 7.18 37.20 -21.17
CA SER A 310 8.52 36.65 -20.89
C SER A 310 8.53 35.22 -20.33
N LEU A 311 9.52 34.40 -20.70
CA LEU A 311 9.69 33.07 -20.08
C LEU A 311 10.18 33.22 -18.64
N THR A 312 9.39 32.71 -17.69
CA THR A 312 9.81 32.58 -16.29
C THR A 312 9.45 31.20 -15.76
N LEU A 313 10.30 30.67 -14.87
CA LEU A 313 10.04 29.41 -14.19
C LEU A 313 10.38 29.51 -12.70
N HIS A 314 9.42 29.15 -11.85
CA HIS A 314 9.59 28.93 -10.43
C HIS A 314 9.15 27.49 -10.12
N PHE A 315 10.09 26.66 -9.66
CA PHE A 315 9.84 25.26 -9.39
C PHE A 315 10.48 24.81 -8.08
N LYS A 316 10.03 23.66 -7.59
CA LYS A 316 10.43 23.07 -6.32
C LYS A 316 10.84 21.62 -6.55
N VAL A 317 11.98 21.24 -5.98
CA VAL A 317 12.43 19.84 -5.95
C VAL A 317 12.42 19.37 -4.52
N SER A 318 11.69 18.28 -4.27
CA SER A 318 11.62 17.61 -2.97
C SER A 318 12.23 16.23 -3.04
N ALA A 319 13.06 15.89 -2.05
CA ALA A 319 13.58 14.55 -1.81
C ALA A 319 12.92 13.96 -0.57
N ILE A 320 12.35 12.76 -0.71
CA ILE A 320 11.72 12.01 0.39
C ILE A 320 12.45 10.68 0.52
N ARG A 321 12.76 10.27 1.76
CA ARG A 321 13.32 8.95 2.04
C ARG A 321 12.22 7.92 1.84
N ARG A 322 12.43 6.98 0.94
CA ARG A 322 11.53 5.83 0.74
C ARG A 322 12.11 4.58 1.41
N GLY A 323 11.25 3.62 1.73
CA GLY A 323 11.63 2.31 2.23
C GLY A 323 12.36 1.46 1.19
N SER A 324 12.75 0.25 1.60
CA SER A 324 13.32 -0.74 0.68
C SER A 324 12.27 -1.21 -0.33
N GLU A 325 12.61 -1.18 -1.63
CA GLU A 325 11.76 -1.72 -2.69
C GLU A 325 11.65 -3.25 -2.56
N VAL A 326 10.46 -3.73 -2.19
CA VAL A 326 10.13 -5.16 -2.19
C VAL A 326 9.85 -5.58 -3.63
N ARG A 327 10.74 -6.39 -4.21
CA ARG A 327 10.61 -6.90 -5.58
C ARG A 327 10.02 -8.31 -5.57
N CYS A 328 9.05 -8.55 -6.43
CA CYS A 328 8.36 -9.81 -6.58
C CYS A 328 8.35 -10.22 -8.06
N SER A 329 8.81 -11.44 -8.33
CA SER A 329 8.79 -12.04 -9.68
C SER A 329 7.67 -13.05 -9.72
N VAL A 330 6.57 -12.71 -10.39
CA VAL A 330 5.36 -13.54 -10.45
C VAL A 330 5.41 -14.35 -11.75
N ASP A 331 5.59 -15.68 -11.66
CA ASP A 331 5.63 -16.57 -12.83
C ASP A 331 4.27 -17.24 -13.07
N LEU A 332 3.50 -16.70 -14.02
CA LEU A 332 2.23 -17.28 -14.46
C LEU A 332 2.35 -18.09 -15.77
N LYS A 333 3.54 -18.57 -16.17
CA LYS A 333 3.72 -19.36 -17.41
C LYS A 333 2.91 -20.65 -17.42
N LYS A 334 2.76 -21.32 -16.27
CA LYS A 334 2.02 -22.59 -16.14
C LYS A 334 0.52 -22.39 -15.98
N GLU A 335 0.09 -21.23 -15.50
CA GLU A 335 -1.32 -20.91 -15.30
C GLU A 335 -1.99 -20.54 -16.63
N LYS A 336 -3.18 -21.12 -16.88
CA LYS A 336 -4.00 -20.82 -18.06
C LYS A 336 -5.09 -19.81 -17.69
N GLN A 337 -5.19 -18.73 -18.45
CA GLN A 337 -6.25 -17.71 -18.35
C GLN A 337 -6.50 -17.16 -16.94
N LEU A 338 -5.42 -17.00 -16.17
CA LEU A 338 -5.39 -16.34 -14.86
C LEU A 338 -4.97 -14.88 -15.02
N LEU A 339 -5.68 -13.98 -14.34
CA LEU A 339 -5.41 -12.55 -14.29
C LEU A 339 -5.43 -12.10 -12.82
N ILE A 340 -4.33 -11.51 -12.37
CA ILE A 340 -4.23 -10.93 -11.02
C ILE A 340 -4.21 -9.41 -11.19
N HIS A 341 -5.18 -8.73 -10.59
CA HIS A 341 -5.23 -7.28 -10.52
C HIS A 341 -4.88 -6.82 -9.11
N ILE A 342 -3.92 -5.90 -8.99
CA ILE A 342 -3.50 -5.28 -7.74
C ILE A 342 -3.78 -3.78 -7.86
N MET A 343 -4.55 -3.22 -6.93
CA MET A 343 -5.02 -1.83 -6.96
C MET A 343 -4.71 -1.12 -5.65
N LYS A 344 -4.27 0.15 -5.71
CA LYS A 344 -4.16 1.00 -4.52
C LYS A 344 -5.55 1.36 -3.98
N LYS A 345 -5.88 0.90 -2.76
CA LYS A 345 -7.10 1.25 -2.01
C LYS A 345 -7.26 2.75 -1.79
N LYS A 346 -6.12 3.45 -1.62
CA LYS A 346 -6.03 4.91 -1.48
C LYS A 346 -5.02 5.42 -2.52
N PRO A 347 -5.43 6.00 -3.66
CA PRO A 347 -4.49 6.51 -4.66
C PRO A 347 -3.48 7.52 -4.09
N LYS A 348 -3.93 8.35 -3.14
CA LYS A 348 -3.14 9.37 -2.43
C LYS A 348 -2.20 8.84 -1.33
N SER A 349 -2.13 7.53 -1.06
CA SER A 349 -1.16 6.99 -0.09
C SER A 349 0.28 7.04 -0.63
N ASP A 350 1.25 7.08 0.27
CA ASP A 350 2.69 7.05 -0.06
C ASP A 350 3.16 5.74 -0.72
N CYS A 351 2.34 4.68 -0.64
CA CYS A 351 2.60 3.40 -1.31
C CYS A 351 2.81 3.57 -2.83
N ILE A 352 3.94 3.10 -3.35
CA ILE A 352 4.22 3.06 -4.79
C ILE A 352 4.15 1.60 -5.26
N LEU A 353 3.19 1.32 -6.13
CA LEU A 353 3.09 0.08 -6.89
C LEU A 353 3.76 0.28 -8.24
N LYS A 354 4.68 -0.62 -8.62
CA LYS A 354 5.30 -0.65 -9.95
C LYS A 354 5.05 -1.98 -10.65
N LEU A 355 4.80 -1.92 -11.96
CA LEU A 355 4.75 -3.07 -12.86
C LEU A 355 5.83 -2.91 -13.93
N ASN A 356 6.75 -3.87 -14.02
CA ASN A 356 7.93 -3.84 -14.89
C ASN A 356 8.70 -2.50 -14.76
N SER A 357 9.00 -2.10 -13.52
CA SER A 357 9.67 -0.85 -13.13
C SER A 357 8.91 0.46 -13.37
N LEU A 358 7.70 0.43 -13.96
CA LEU A 358 6.87 1.62 -14.15
C LEU A 358 5.84 1.77 -13.02
N ALA A 359 5.78 2.94 -12.38
CA ALA A 359 4.79 3.23 -11.34
C ALA A 359 3.37 3.33 -11.92
N GLN A 360 2.40 2.64 -11.30
CA GLN A 360 1.01 2.53 -11.76
C GLN A 360 0.06 2.44 -10.55
N GLU A 361 -1.14 3.01 -10.65
CA GLU A 361 -2.16 2.90 -9.58
C GLU A 361 -2.83 1.51 -9.51
N THR A 362 -2.85 0.81 -10.66
CA THR A 362 -3.36 -0.55 -10.81
C THR A 362 -2.40 -1.36 -11.67
N ALA A 363 -1.86 -2.46 -11.14
CA ALA A 363 -1.05 -3.42 -11.88
C ALA A 363 -1.91 -4.62 -12.29
N THR A 364 -1.87 -4.99 -13.57
CA THR A 364 -2.54 -6.20 -14.09
C THR A 364 -1.49 -7.20 -14.56
N ILE A 365 -1.50 -8.38 -13.95
CA ILE A 365 -0.57 -9.48 -14.21
C ILE A 365 -1.33 -10.56 -15.01
N PRO A 366 -1.05 -10.74 -16.32
CA PRO A 366 -1.70 -11.76 -17.13
C PRO A 366 -0.93 -13.10 -17.13
N SER A 367 -1.67 -14.19 -17.33
CA SER A 367 -1.14 -15.54 -17.54
C SER A 367 -0.18 -15.66 -18.73
N GLY A 368 0.65 -16.71 -18.71
CA GLY A 368 1.54 -17.08 -19.81
C GLY A 368 2.90 -16.38 -19.83
N LYS A 369 3.17 -15.47 -18.89
CA LYS A 369 4.47 -14.78 -18.77
C LYS A 369 4.90 -14.56 -17.33
N VAL A 370 6.19 -14.30 -17.14
CA VAL A 370 6.73 -13.71 -15.90
C VAL A 370 6.47 -12.21 -15.93
N SER A 371 6.02 -11.65 -14.80
CA SER A 371 5.90 -10.20 -14.61
C SER A 371 6.64 -9.78 -13.35
N TYR A 372 7.29 -8.62 -13.39
CA TYR A 372 8.01 -8.07 -12.25
C TYR A 372 7.16 -6.99 -11.59
N VAL A 373 6.77 -7.21 -10.34
CA VAL A 373 6.03 -6.25 -9.53
C VAL A 373 6.94 -5.75 -8.43
N SER A 374 6.91 -4.47 -8.10
CA SER A 374 7.56 -3.97 -6.90
C SER A 374 6.69 -3.02 -6.09
N PHE A 375 6.93 -3.03 -4.79
CA PHE A 375 6.19 -2.27 -3.78
C PHE A 375 7.18 -1.44 -2.96
N ILE A 376 6.83 -0.17 -2.70
CA ILE A 376 7.61 0.75 -1.88
C ILE A 376 6.64 1.43 -0.92
N ASP A 377 6.94 1.43 0.38
CA ASP A 377 6.12 2.06 1.43
C ASP A 377 4.63 1.63 1.43
N CYS A 378 4.36 0.39 1.01
CA CYS A 378 3.02 -0.20 0.98
C CYS A 378 2.78 -1.15 2.16
N GLN A 379 1.67 -0.96 2.89
CA GLN A 379 1.15 -1.97 3.80
C GLN A 379 0.19 -2.93 3.08
N GLU A 380 -0.12 -4.10 3.65
CA GLU A 380 -1.11 -5.03 3.07
C GLU A 380 -2.49 -4.37 2.93
N GLU A 381 -2.84 -3.48 3.85
CA GLU A 381 -4.13 -2.77 3.90
C GLU A 381 -4.29 -1.70 2.82
N ASP A 382 -3.19 -1.23 2.22
CA ASP A 382 -3.18 -0.22 1.15
C ASP A 382 -3.51 -0.80 -0.22
N LEU A 383 -3.45 -2.13 -0.37
CA LEU A 383 -3.52 -2.83 -1.65
C LEU A 383 -4.68 -3.83 -1.65
N LEU A 384 -5.52 -3.75 -2.67
CA LEU A 384 -6.62 -4.68 -2.93
C LEU A 384 -6.24 -5.59 -4.09
N ILE A 385 -6.44 -6.89 -3.91
CA ILE A 385 -6.17 -7.91 -4.93
C ILE A 385 -7.50 -8.52 -5.39
N THR A 386 -7.72 -8.49 -6.70
CA THR A 386 -8.81 -9.20 -7.39
C THR A 386 -8.21 -10.24 -8.33
N ILE A 387 -8.65 -11.49 -8.21
CA ILE A 387 -8.15 -12.60 -9.02
C ILE A 387 -9.26 -13.07 -9.95
N ASN A 388 -9.03 -13.01 -11.26
CA ASN A 388 -9.95 -13.48 -12.29
C ASN A 388 -9.35 -14.73 -12.95
N LYS A 389 -10.04 -15.89 -12.90
CA LYS A 389 -9.65 -17.11 -13.61
C LYS A 389 -10.75 -17.52 -14.57
N THR A 390 -10.41 -17.74 -15.84
CA THR A 390 -11.36 -18.21 -16.85
C THR A 390 -11.18 -19.70 -17.11
N ILE A 391 -12.28 -20.43 -17.17
CA ILE A 391 -12.32 -21.86 -17.54
C ILE A 391 -13.32 -21.98 -18.68
N ALA A 392 -12.82 -22.33 -19.87
CA ALA A 392 -13.60 -22.34 -21.10
C ALA A 392 -13.41 -23.64 -21.89
N CYS A 393 -14.49 -24.20 -22.43
CA CYS A 393 -14.47 -25.32 -23.37
C CYS A 393 -15.62 -25.24 -24.39
N GLN A 394 -15.38 -25.74 -25.61
CA GLN A 394 -16.36 -25.69 -26.70
C GLN A 394 -17.22 -26.96 -26.79
N GLN A 395 -16.61 -28.13 -26.56
CA GLN A 395 -17.29 -29.43 -26.54
C GLN A 395 -17.07 -30.11 -25.19
N LEU A 396 -17.98 -31.00 -24.79
CA LEU A 396 -17.88 -31.73 -23.50
C LEU A 396 -16.58 -32.54 -23.38
N GLY A 397 -16.09 -33.11 -24.49
CA GLY A 397 -14.84 -33.89 -24.51
C GLY A 397 -13.56 -33.04 -24.47
N ASP A 398 -13.64 -31.75 -24.79
CA ASP A 398 -12.53 -30.79 -24.71
C ASP A 398 -12.50 -30.04 -23.37
N CYS A 399 -13.50 -30.28 -22.49
CA CYS A 399 -13.53 -29.63 -21.19
C CYS A 399 -12.39 -30.15 -20.31
N PRO A 400 -11.69 -29.25 -19.60
CA PRO A 400 -10.62 -29.67 -18.69
C PRO A 400 -11.18 -30.59 -17.61
N ASP A 401 -10.32 -31.48 -17.09
CA ASP A 401 -10.65 -32.37 -15.98
C ASP A 401 -11.36 -31.61 -14.84
N PRO A 402 -12.31 -32.25 -14.13
CA PRO A 402 -13.10 -31.60 -13.10
C PRO A 402 -12.26 -30.79 -12.11
N GLY A 403 -12.49 -29.47 -12.11
CA GLY A 403 -11.57 -28.49 -11.55
C GLY A 403 -11.94 -28.07 -10.13
N SER A 404 -10.97 -28.02 -9.23
CA SER A 404 -11.16 -27.41 -7.91
C SER A 404 -11.10 -25.88 -7.99
N LEU A 405 -12.22 -25.21 -7.67
CA LEU A 405 -12.30 -23.76 -7.49
C LEU A 405 -11.80 -23.41 -6.09
N GLY A 406 -10.56 -22.91 -6.00
CA GLY A 406 -9.92 -22.44 -4.77
C GLY A 406 -9.13 -21.16 -5.02
N VAL A 407 -8.73 -20.48 -3.95
CA VAL A 407 -7.86 -19.31 -4.04
C VAL A 407 -6.50 -19.76 -4.59
N PRO A 408 -6.00 -19.20 -5.71
CA PRO A 408 -4.68 -19.57 -6.23
C PRO A 408 -3.57 -19.22 -5.24
N GLU A 409 -2.53 -20.05 -5.18
CA GLU A 409 -1.36 -19.75 -4.34
C GLU A 409 -0.65 -18.51 -4.87
N LEU A 410 -0.58 -17.46 -4.04
CA LEU A 410 0.09 -16.20 -4.35
C LEU A 410 1.47 -16.15 -3.68
N ASP A 411 2.50 -15.86 -4.47
CA ASP A 411 3.88 -15.66 -4.00
C ASP A 411 3.93 -14.77 -2.75
N LYS A 412 4.72 -15.17 -1.74
CA LYS A 412 4.79 -14.48 -0.45
C LYS A 412 5.19 -13.00 -0.56
N CYS A 413 5.85 -12.60 -1.65
CA CYS A 413 6.24 -11.22 -1.93
C CYS A 413 5.12 -10.33 -2.51
N ILE A 414 3.98 -10.90 -2.91
CA ILE A 414 2.79 -10.11 -3.31
C ILE A 414 2.15 -9.55 -2.04
N LEU A 415 2.09 -8.23 -1.92
CA LEU A 415 1.41 -7.52 -0.83
C LEU A 415 -0.04 -7.20 -1.21
N GLY A 416 -0.96 -7.30 -0.24
CA GLY A 416 -2.35 -6.88 -0.40
C GLY A 416 -3.39 -7.86 0.17
N VAL A 417 -4.60 -7.35 0.39
CA VAL A 417 -5.76 -8.15 0.81
C VAL A 417 -6.48 -8.70 -0.42
N VAL A 418 -6.67 -10.02 -0.48
CA VAL A 418 -7.48 -10.65 -1.54
C VAL A 418 -8.96 -10.41 -1.24
N GLN A 419 -9.54 -9.47 -1.96
CA GLN A 419 -10.92 -8.99 -1.77
C GLN A 419 -11.93 -9.84 -2.54
N GLU A 420 -11.57 -10.32 -3.73
CA GLU A 420 -12.44 -11.14 -4.55
C GLU A 420 -11.63 -12.13 -5.39
N VAL A 421 -12.09 -13.37 -5.45
CA VAL A 421 -11.66 -14.35 -6.45
C VAL A 421 -12.87 -14.71 -7.31
N ARG A 422 -12.74 -14.59 -8.62
CA ARG A 422 -13.82 -14.76 -9.59
C ARG A 422 -13.44 -15.80 -10.64
N TRP A 423 -14.29 -16.81 -10.80
CA TRP A 423 -14.17 -17.85 -11.81
C TRP A 423 -15.25 -17.64 -12.88
N ASN A 424 -14.81 -17.32 -14.09
CA ASN A 424 -15.69 -17.19 -15.25
C ASN A 424 -15.72 -18.54 -15.96
N LEU A 425 -16.89 -19.19 -15.98
CA LEU A 425 -17.09 -20.53 -16.51
C LEU A 425 -17.85 -20.43 -17.83
N TYR A 426 -17.25 -20.91 -18.93
CA TYR A 426 -17.82 -20.89 -20.28
C TYR A 426 -17.85 -22.32 -20.85
N GLY A 427 -19.00 -22.97 -20.73
CA GLY A 427 -19.23 -24.31 -21.24
C GLY A 427 -19.84 -24.35 -22.66
N PRO A 428 -20.13 -25.56 -23.16
CA PRO A 428 -20.82 -25.76 -24.44
C PRO A 428 -22.23 -25.14 -24.43
N GLN A 429 -22.71 -24.64 -25.58
CA GLN A 429 -23.98 -23.89 -25.66
C GLN A 429 -25.22 -24.65 -25.15
N ASN A 430 -25.22 -25.98 -25.27
CA ASN A 430 -26.28 -26.88 -24.75
C ASN A 430 -25.79 -27.72 -23.56
N GLY A 431 -24.85 -27.20 -22.77
CA GLY A 431 -24.33 -27.83 -21.56
C GLY A 431 -24.96 -27.27 -20.28
N ALA A 432 -24.84 -28.03 -19.21
CA ALA A 432 -25.12 -27.60 -17.84
C ALA A 432 -23.83 -27.59 -17.01
N VAL A 433 -23.70 -26.64 -16.09
CA VAL A 433 -22.57 -26.56 -15.15
C VAL A 433 -22.96 -27.22 -13.84
N GLU A 434 -22.15 -28.17 -13.38
CA GLU A 434 -22.29 -28.81 -12.08
C GLU A 434 -21.23 -28.28 -11.11
N LEU A 435 -21.68 -27.88 -9.92
CA LEU A 435 -20.88 -27.40 -8.80
C LEU A 435 -21.13 -28.33 -7.62
N VAL A 436 -20.11 -29.10 -7.23
CA VAL A 436 -20.12 -29.98 -6.03
C VAL A 436 -19.34 -29.29 -4.92
N SER A 437 -19.83 -29.28 -3.69
CA SER A 437 -19.09 -28.64 -2.59
C SER A 437 -17.93 -29.51 -2.11
N SER A 438 -16.71 -28.95 -2.09
CA SER A 438 -15.48 -29.67 -1.72
C SER A 438 -15.16 -29.62 -0.22
N ALA A 439 -15.53 -28.52 0.45
CA ALA A 439 -15.18 -28.25 1.84
C ALA A 439 -16.40 -28.30 2.79
N GLY A 440 -17.21 -29.36 2.67
CA GLY A 440 -18.48 -29.51 3.37
C GLY A 440 -19.64 -28.82 2.65
N ASN A 441 -20.88 -29.22 2.94
CA ASN A 441 -22.07 -28.74 2.24
C ASN A 441 -22.31 -27.23 2.44
N LEU A 442 -23.10 -26.62 1.55
CA LEU A 442 -23.38 -25.19 1.47
C LEU A 442 -24.71 -24.83 2.13
N GLN A 443 -24.77 -23.65 2.73
CA GLN A 443 -25.99 -23.02 3.23
C GLN A 443 -26.34 -21.85 2.31
N GLN A 444 -27.61 -21.67 1.96
CA GLN A 444 -28.04 -20.49 1.22
C GLN A 444 -28.09 -19.29 2.18
N SER A 445 -27.43 -18.19 1.81
CA SER A 445 -27.50 -16.93 2.55
C SER A 445 -28.79 -16.21 2.17
N LEU A 446 -29.57 -15.82 3.19
CA LEU A 446 -30.83 -15.08 3.04
C LEU A 446 -30.67 -13.68 3.66
N PRO A 447 -31.39 -12.66 3.17
CA PRO A 447 -31.33 -11.31 3.75
C PRO A 447 -31.58 -11.32 5.26
N GLY A 448 -30.63 -10.77 6.03
CA GLY A 448 -30.65 -10.79 7.50
C GLY A 448 -29.76 -11.87 8.15
N HIS A 449 -29.28 -12.87 7.40
CA HIS A 449 -28.30 -13.84 7.88
C HIS A 449 -26.90 -13.54 7.30
N THR A 450 -25.95 -13.21 8.18
CA THR A 450 -24.53 -13.04 7.80
C THR A 450 -23.81 -14.39 7.74
N CYS A 451 -22.90 -14.57 6.77
CA CYS A 451 -21.96 -15.69 6.76
C CYS A 451 -20.85 -15.43 7.79
N ASP A 452 -21.13 -15.61 9.07
CA ASP A 452 -20.19 -15.23 10.14
C ASP A 452 -18.82 -15.90 9.99
N ASN A 453 -17.76 -15.09 10.02
CA ASN A 453 -16.35 -15.50 10.05
C ASN A 453 -15.86 -16.44 8.93
N THR A 454 -16.54 -16.48 7.77
CA THR A 454 -16.25 -17.40 6.66
C THR A 454 -16.12 -16.68 5.29
N VAL A 455 -16.63 -17.27 4.21
CA VAL A 455 -16.57 -16.77 2.83
C VAL A 455 -17.99 -16.70 2.28
N LEU A 456 -18.28 -15.66 1.52
CA LEU A 456 -19.53 -15.54 0.77
C LEU A 456 -19.26 -15.99 -0.67
N LEU A 457 -19.92 -17.07 -1.09
CA LEU A 457 -19.89 -17.55 -2.47
C LEU A 457 -21.11 -17.02 -3.21
N THR A 458 -20.92 -16.23 -4.25
CA THR A 458 -22.01 -15.76 -5.13
C THR A 458 -21.95 -16.51 -6.45
N VAL A 459 -23.10 -17.02 -6.90
CA VAL A 459 -23.22 -17.69 -8.22
C VAL A 459 -24.20 -16.88 -9.07
N SER A 460 -23.78 -16.46 -10.25
CA SER A 460 -24.58 -15.66 -11.19
C SER A 460 -24.46 -16.17 -12.63
N GLN A 461 -25.47 -15.87 -13.45
CA GLN A 461 -25.46 -16.17 -14.88
C GLN A 461 -24.86 -15.01 -15.68
N ASN A 462 -24.03 -15.34 -16.66
CA ASN A 462 -23.44 -14.36 -17.58
C ASN A 462 -24.42 -14.03 -18.72
N GLU A 463 -25.58 -13.48 -18.34
CA GLU A 463 -26.60 -12.93 -19.23
C GLU A 463 -26.65 -11.39 -19.13
N PRO A 464 -27.20 -10.66 -20.13
CA PRO A 464 -27.30 -9.20 -20.10
C PRO A 464 -28.07 -8.60 -18.90
N GLN A 465 -28.88 -9.41 -18.21
CA GLN A 465 -29.66 -9.03 -17.04
C GLN A 465 -28.99 -9.41 -15.70
N GLY A 466 -27.82 -10.07 -15.72
CA GLY A 466 -26.99 -10.32 -14.54
C GLY A 466 -27.66 -11.12 -13.41
N VAL A 467 -28.49 -12.11 -13.75
CA VAL A 467 -29.31 -12.82 -12.75
C VAL A 467 -28.45 -13.67 -11.79
N THR A 468 -28.44 -13.29 -10.52
CA THR A 468 -27.82 -14.05 -9.43
C THR A 468 -28.64 -15.31 -9.13
N VAL A 469 -28.04 -16.49 -9.21
CA VAL A 469 -28.67 -17.77 -8.82
C VAL A 469 -28.87 -17.79 -7.30
N GLY A 470 -27.84 -17.40 -6.55
CA GLY A 470 -27.91 -17.26 -5.10
C GLY A 470 -26.57 -16.88 -4.48
N GLN A 471 -26.63 -16.61 -3.17
CA GLN A 471 -25.47 -16.44 -2.32
C GLN A 471 -25.41 -17.60 -1.32
N PHE A 472 -24.21 -18.08 -1.01
CA PHE A 472 -24.00 -19.29 -0.23
C PHE A 472 -22.84 -19.14 0.77
N CYS A 473 -23.06 -19.61 2.00
CA CYS A 473 -22.03 -19.81 3.01
C CYS A 473 -21.60 -21.29 3.05
N PRO A 474 -20.40 -21.63 3.55
CA PRO A 474 -20.05 -22.99 3.95
C PRO A 474 -20.92 -23.53 5.11
N GLN A 475 -20.84 -24.84 5.37
CA GLN A 475 -21.43 -25.56 6.53
C GLN A 475 -22.97 -25.77 6.55
N GLY A 476 -23.64 -25.76 5.40
CA GLY A 476 -25.08 -26.06 5.31
C GLY A 476 -25.42 -27.51 4.94
N ALA A 477 -26.41 -27.66 4.05
CA ALA A 477 -26.97 -28.94 3.62
C ALA A 477 -27.00 -29.14 2.10
N ILE A 478 -26.82 -28.09 1.29
CA ILE A 478 -26.77 -28.20 -0.17
C ILE A 478 -25.42 -28.80 -0.57
N HIS A 479 -25.42 -30.01 -1.10
CA HIS A 479 -24.21 -30.72 -1.48
C HIS A 479 -23.76 -30.40 -2.91
N LYS A 480 -24.74 -30.27 -3.83
CA LYS A 480 -24.52 -30.14 -5.27
C LYS A 480 -25.52 -29.19 -5.91
N MET A 481 -25.08 -28.45 -6.91
CA MET A 481 -25.89 -27.56 -7.74
C MET A 481 -25.62 -27.88 -9.21
N GLN A 482 -26.66 -28.08 -10.01
CA GLN A 482 -26.58 -28.19 -11.47
C GLN A 482 -27.38 -27.04 -12.07
N ILE A 483 -26.76 -26.27 -12.96
CA ILE A 483 -27.32 -25.05 -13.56
C ILE A 483 -27.32 -25.24 -15.08
N ASN A 484 -28.49 -25.20 -15.69
CA ASN A 484 -28.70 -25.48 -17.12
C ASN A 484 -28.41 -24.26 -18.00
N VAL A 485 -27.20 -23.69 -17.85
CA VAL A 485 -26.73 -22.51 -18.58
C VAL A 485 -25.25 -22.70 -18.89
N ALA A 486 -24.86 -22.44 -20.14
CA ALA A 486 -23.48 -22.58 -20.60
C ALA A 486 -22.49 -21.65 -19.86
N ASN A 487 -22.91 -20.41 -19.56
CA ASN A 487 -22.04 -19.35 -19.08
C ASN A 487 -22.45 -18.88 -17.67
N ILE A 488 -21.63 -19.18 -16.66
CA ILE A 488 -21.85 -18.71 -15.28
C ILE A 488 -20.60 -18.05 -14.71
N THR A 489 -20.79 -17.21 -13.71
CA THR A 489 -19.71 -16.66 -12.88
C THR A 489 -19.90 -17.12 -11.45
N VAL A 490 -18.83 -17.60 -10.84
CA VAL A 490 -18.74 -17.85 -9.41
C VAL A 490 -17.78 -16.82 -8.83
N SER A 491 -18.13 -16.14 -7.75
CA SER A 491 -17.19 -15.30 -7.00
C SER A 491 -17.17 -15.64 -5.52
N ALA A 492 -15.98 -15.55 -4.92
CA ALA A 492 -15.74 -15.65 -3.50
C ALA A 492 -15.32 -14.29 -2.96
N SER A 493 -16.01 -13.80 -1.93
CA SER A 493 -15.67 -12.58 -1.19
C SER A 493 -15.59 -12.84 0.31
N PRO A 494 -14.75 -12.11 1.06
CA PRO A 494 -14.55 -12.37 2.49
C PRO A 494 -15.77 -11.93 3.31
N ALA A 495 -16.17 -12.77 4.28
CA ALA A 495 -17.22 -12.44 5.23
C ALA A 495 -16.63 -12.40 6.66
N GLY A 496 -16.89 -11.32 7.41
CA GLY A 496 -16.32 -11.14 8.76
C GLY A 496 -14.82 -10.80 8.78
N GLY A 497 -14.29 -10.11 7.76
CA GLY A 497 -12.97 -9.45 7.83
C GLY A 497 -11.72 -10.30 7.62
N LYS A 498 -11.84 -11.61 7.37
CA LYS A 498 -10.68 -12.48 7.04
C LYS A 498 -10.21 -12.28 5.60
N ASN A 499 -8.90 -12.26 5.37
CA ASN A 499 -8.31 -12.21 4.01
C ASN A 499 -8.50 -13.56 3.30
N LEU A 500 -9.04 -13.60 2.08
CA LEU A 500 -9.25 -14.85 1.33
C LEU A 500 -7.94 -15.64 1.12
N ARG A 501 -6.79 -14.96 1.09
CA ARG A 501 -5.45 -15.59 1.01
C ARG A 501 -5.18 -16.63 2.11
N GLN A 502 -5.86 -16.53 3.26
CA GLN A 502 -5.72 -17.49 4.36
C GLN A 502 -6.48 -18.81 4.13
N ILE A 503 -7.32 -18.89 3.09
CA ILE A 503 -8.13 -20.07 2.78
C ILE A 503 -7.42 -20.92 1.72
N THR A 504 -6.76 -21.99 2.17
CA THR A 504 -6.02 -22.93 1.31
C THR A 504 -6.86 -24.09 0.76
N LYS A 505 -8.10 -24.25 1.21
CA LYS A 505 -9.01 -25.32 0.76
C LYS A 505 -9.80 -24.88 -0.46
N SER A 506 -10.04 -25.80 -1.39
CA SER A 506 -11.01 -25.58 -2.48
C SER A 506 -12.42 -25.42 -1.93
N PHE A 507 -13.18 -24.49 -2.50
CA PHE A 507 -14.56 -24.23 -2.14
C PHE A 507 -15.49 -25.24 -2.83
N LEU A 508 -15.39 -25.29 -4.16
CA LEU A 508 -16.25 -26.05 -5.05
C LEU A 508 -15.40 -26.85 -6.04
N HIS A 509 -16.00 -27.91 -6.58
CA HIS A 509 -15.48 -28.71 -7.67
C HIS A 509 -16.43 -28.54 -8.86
N VAL A 510 -15.91 -28.04 -9.98
CA VAL A 510 -16.68 -27.76 -11.20
C VAL A 510 -16.54 -28.87 -12.22
N SER A 511 -17.65 -29.25 -12.85
CA SER A 511 -17.68 -30.08 -14.05
C SER A 511 -18.73 -29.58 -15.03
N PHE A 512 -18.54 -29.91 -16.32
CA PHE A 512 -19.51 -29.61 -17.38
C PHE A 512 -20.24 -30.90 -17.74
N THR A 513 -21.57 -30.81 -17.87
CA THR A 513 -22.48 -31.95 -18.08
C THR A 513 -23.45 -31.66 -19.22
N ASN A 514 -24.17 -32.66 -19.70
CA ASN A 514 -25.22 -32.47 -20.72
C ASN A 514 -26.40 -31.65 -20.15
N SER A 515 -27.11 -30.92 -21.01
CA SER A 515 -28.33 -30.19 -20.63
C SER A 515 -29.32 -31.05 -19.85
N VAL A 516 -29.83 -30.52 -18.74
CA VAL A 516 -30.92 -31.12 -17.96
C VAL A 516 -32.28 -30.55 -18.38
N LYS A 517 -33.40 -31.08 -17.87
CA LYS A 517 -34.75 -30.59 -18.22
C LYS A 517 -35.14 -29.36 -17.40
N GLU A 518 -34.73 -29.33 -16.15
CA GLU A 518 -34.93 -28.25 -15.20
C GLU A 518 -33.88 -27.14 -15.44
N HIS A 519 -34.16 -25.89 -15.03
CA HIS A 519 -33.13 -24.84 -15.11
C HIS A 519 -32.09 -24.96 -13.99
N TYR A 520 -32.53 -25.43 -12.81
CA TYR A 520 -31.69 -25.60 -11.64
C TYR A 520 -32.05 -26.90 -10.92
N ILE A 521 -31.04 -27.70 -10.56
CA ILE A 521 -31.20 -28.89 -9.72
C ILE A 521 -30.26 -28.77 -8.52
N PHE A 522 -30.82 -28.85 -7.31
CA PHE A 522 -30.07 -28.79 -6.06
C PHE A 522 -30.18 -30.12 -5.32
N THR A 523 -29.05 -30.75 -5.00
CA THR A 523 -29.02 -31.92 -4.11
C THR A 523 -28.82 -31.47 -2.67
N VAL A 524 -29.77 -31.80 -1.80
CA VAL A 524 -29.78 -31.41 -0.39
C VAL A 524 -29.66 -32.66 0.48
N LEU A 525 -28.71 -32.63 1.40
CA LEU A 525 -28.44 -33.66 2.40
C LEU A 525 -28.68 -33.06 3.80
N PRO A 526 -29.96 -32.96 4.24
CA PRO A 526 -30.29 -32.40 5.55
C PRO A 526 -29.83 -33.30 6.69
N LYS A 527 -29.55 -32.69 7.85
CA LYS A 527 -29.15 -33.40 9.08
C LYS A 527 -30.35 -33.55 10.01
N LYS A 528 -30.32 -34.60 10.85
CA LYS A 528 -31.34 -34.88 11.86
C LYS A 528 -31.53 -33.69 12.80
N ASP A 529 -32.79 -33.31 13.04
CA ASP A 529 -33.23 -32.24 13.95
C ASP A 529 -32.64 -30.83 13.67
N ILE A 530 -31.98 -30.61 12.51
CA ILE A 530 -31.47 -29.30 12.07
C ILE A 530 -32.37 -28.78 10.93
N PRO A 531 -33.00 -27.59 11.06
CA PRO A 531 -33.80 -27.00 9.99
C PRO A 531 -32.93 -26.51 8.84
N VAL A 532 -33.33 -26.84 7.61
CA VAL A 532 -32.71 -26.36 6.37
C VAL A 532 -33.69 -25.46 5.66
N LEU A 533 -33.31 -24.20 5.42
CA LEU A 533 -34.05 -23.27 4.58
C LEU A 533 -33.58 -23.41 3.12
N LEU A 534 -34.53 -23.60 2.23
CA LEU A 534 -34.34 -23.70 0.78
C LEU A 534 -35.18 -22.61 0.12
N ALA A 535 -34.51 -21.59 -0.40
CA ALA A 535 -35.13 -20.46 -1.10
C ALA A 535 -34.92 -20.57 -2.61
N THR A 536 -35.96 -20.24 -3.37
CA THR A 536 -35.92 -20.21 -4.84
C THR A 536 -34.74 -19.36 -5.38
N PRO A 537 -34.16 -19.72 -6.54
CA PRO A 537 -33.11 -18.92 -7.17
C PRO A 537 -33.50 -17.44 -7.34
N ALA A 538 -32.49 -16.56 -7.25
CA ALA A 538 -32.65 -15.10 -7.24
C ALA A 538 -33.52 -14.53 -6.09
N TRP A 539 -33.71 -15.26 -4.98
CA TRP A 539 -34.29 -14.70 -3.75
C TRP A 539 -33.51 -13.45 -3.26
N PRO A 540 -34.18 -12.36 -2.82
CA PRO A 540 -35.63 -12.18 -2.69
C PRO A 540 -36.32 -11.62 -3.96
N LEU A 541 -35.57 -11.25 -5.01
CA LEU A 541 -36.10 -10.66 -6.25
C LEU A 541 -37.03 -11.63 -7.01
N GLY A 542 -36.82 -12.94 -6.85
CA GLY A 542 -37.65 -14.00 -7.40
C GLY A 542 -37.14 -14.58 -8.71
N MET A 543 -37.62 -15.77 -9.05
CA MET A 543 -37.13 -16.53 -10.20
C MET A 543 -37.40 -15.83 -11.53
N LYS A 544 -36.51 -16.04 -12.51
CA LYS A 544 -36.73 -15.68 -13.92
C LYS A 544 -38.04 -16.29 -14.45
N ALA A 545 -38.70 -15.60 -15.38
CA ALA A 545 -39.94 -16.09 -16.00
C ALA A 545 -39.73 -17.47 -16.65
N TYR A 546 -40.71 -18.36 -16.52
CA TYR A 546 -40.68 -19.76 -16.99
C TYR A 546 -39.55 -20.66 -16.42
N ALA A 547 -38.72 -20.16 -15.50
CA ALA A 547 -37.66 -20.96 -14.92
C ALA A 547 -38.20 -22.05 -13.98
N THR A 548 -37.48 -23.17 -13.92
CA THR A 548 -37.82 -24.36 -13.14
C THR A 548 -36.68 -24.73 -12.19
N VAL A 549 -37.00 -24.98 -10.92
CA VAL A 549 -36.04 -25.48 -9.91
C VAL A 549 -36.53 -26.80 -9.35
N SER A 550 -35.61 -27.75 -9.19
CA SER A 550 -35.84 -29.02 -8.48
C SER A 550 -34.88 -29.14 -7.31
N TRP A 551 -35.43 -29.39 -6.13
CA TRP A 551 -34.67 -29.76 -4.94
C TRP A 551 -34.81 -31.25 -4.71
N PHE A 552 -33.72 -32.00 -4.91
CA PHE A 552 -33.63 -33.41 -4.54
C PHE A 552 -33.17 -33.50 -3.09
N VAL A 553 -34.09 -33.88 -2.20
CA VAL A 553 -33.84 -33.97 -0.76
C VAL A 553 -33.64 -35.45 -0.40
N SER A 554 -32.42 -35.83 -0.07
CA SER A 554 -32.04 -37.21 0.19
C SER A 554 -31.65 -37.44 1.65
N PHE A 555 -32.27 -38.45 2.29
CA PHE A 555 -32.07 -38.80 3.70
C PHE A 555 -32.37 -40.29 3.96
N PRO A 556 -31.82 -40.89 5.03
CA PRO A 556 -31.99 -42.31 5.30
C PRO A 556 -33.40 -42.67 5.79
N ALA A 557 -33.88 -43.86 5.41
CA ALA A 557 -35.28 -44.30 5.53
C ALA A 557 -35.80 -44.51 6.97
N GLN A 558 -34.99 -44.33 8.01
CA GLN A 558 -35.44 -44.33 9.41
C GLN A 558 -36.01 -42.96 9.86
N LEU A 559 -35.84 -41.93 9.04
CA LEU A 559 -36.28 -40.56 9.30
C LEU A 559 -37.51 -40.20 8.47
N GLU A 560 -38.31 -39.27 8.96
CA GLU A 560 -39.39 -38.59 8.24
C GLU A 560 -38.98 -37.12 8.06
N ALA A 561 -39.15 -36.58 6.86
CA ALA A 561 -38.98 -35.16 6.58
C ALA A 561 -40.29 -34.41 6.81
N HIS A 562 -40.24 -33.34 7.60
CA HIS A 562 -41.31 -32.36 7.70
C HIS A 562 -40.95 -31.17 6.81
N VAL A 563 -41.83 -30.87 5.85
CA VAL A 563 -41.66 -29.78 4.89
C VAL A 563 -42.73 -28.74 5.15
N SER A 564 -42.31 -27.53 5.51
CA SER A 564 -43.18 -26.36 5.69
C SER A 564 -42.78 -25.22 4.76
N PHE A 565 -43.71 -24.31 4.50
CA PHE A 565 -43.53 -23.20 3.56
C PHE A 565 -43.59 -21.86 4.30
N THR A 566 -42.43 -21.42 4.78
CA THR A 566 -42.29 -20.24 5.66
C THR A 566 -42.61 -18.92 4.97
N ASN A 567 -42.31 -18.79 3.67
CA ASN A 567 -42.61 -17.59 2.89
C ASN A 567 -42.98 -17.98 1.46
N VAL A 568 -44.10 -17.45 0.96
CA VAL A 568 -44.60 -17.68 -0.40
C VAL A 568 -45.10 -16.35 -0.95
N SER A 569 -44.46 -15.86 -1.99
CA SER A 569 -44.84 -14.63 -2.69
C SER A 569 -46.24 -14.73 -3.32
N GLN A 570 -47.01 -13.64 -3.25
CA GLN A 570 -48.19 -13.48 -4.10
C GLN A 570 -47.76 -13.03 -5.50
N LEU A 571 -48.22 -13.73 -6.53
CA LEU A 571 -47.99 -13.40 -7.93
C LEU A 571 -49.27 -13.52 -8.76
N THR A 572 -49.27 -12.89 -9.93
CA THR A 572 -50.35 -13.04 -10.93
C THR A 572 -49.74 -13.41 -12.27
N CYS A 573 -50.12 -14.58 -12.80
CA CYS A 573 -49.60 -15.13 -14.06
C CYS A 573 -50.43 -14.71 -15.27
N GLN A 574 -49.80 -14.53 -16.44
CA GLN A 574 -50.52 -14.17 -17.67
C GLN A 574 -51.26 -15.36 -18.32
N ASN A 575 -50.60 -16.53 -18.40
CA ASN A 575 -51.06 -17.66 -19.22
C ASN A 575 -51.20 -18.98 -18.45
N ARG A 576 -50.08 -19.48 -17.89
CA ARG A 576 -50.05 -20.72 -17.10
C ARG A 576 -49.79 -20.38 -15.64
N PRO A 577 -50.45 -21.05 -14.68
CA PRO A 577 -50.19 -20.83 -13.26
C PRO A 577 -48.78 -21.31 -12.91
N ALA A 578 -48.16 -20.65 -11.94
CA ALA A 578 -46.97 -21.17 -11.29
C ALA A 578 -47.36 -22.39 -10.43
N TYR A 579 -46.43 -23.31 -10.18
CA TYR A 579 -46.72 -24.49 -9.37
C TYR A 579 -45.60 -24.84 -8.41
N ILE A 580 -46.00 -25.47 -7.31
CA ILE A 580 -45.14 -26.20 -6.39
C ILE A 580 -45.60 -27.65 -6.43
N LYS A 581 -44.70 -28.58 -6.75
CA LYS A 581 -44.97 -30.01 -6.87
C LYS A 581 -43.99 -30.79 -6.02
N LEU A 582 -44.50 -31.65 -5.16
CA LEU A 582 -43.71 -32.56 -4.35
C LEU A 582 -44.08 -33.99 -4.70
N HIS A 583 -43.09 -34.78 -5.08
CA HIS A 583 -43.25 -36.21 -5.36
C HIS A 583 -42.08 -37.00 -4.75
N ARG A 584 -42.35 -38.24 -4.35
CA ARG A 584 -41.38 -39.09 -3.68
C ARG A 584 -40.47 -39.78 -4.69
N GLU A 585 -39.28 -40.16 -4.27
CA GLU A 585 -38.29 -40.83 -5.12
C GLU A 585 -38.74 -42.24 -5.55
N ARG A 586 -39.28 -43.04 -4.62
CA ARG A 586 -39.59 -44.47 -4.87
C ARG A 586 -41.06 -44.72 -5.16
N SER A 587 -41.98 -43.95 -4.56
CA SER A 587 -43.42 -44.13 -4.76
C SER A 587 -44.06 -42.97 -5.54
N GLN A 588 -44.46 -43.23 -6.80
CA GLN A 588 -45.15 -42.25 -7.65
C GLN A 588 -46.62 -42.01 -7.23
N ASP A 589 -47.22 -42.90 -6.45
CA ASP A 589 -48.65 -42.90 -6.11
C ASP A 589 -49.13 -41.73 -5.24
N LYS A 590 -48.20 -40.96 -4.63
CA LYS A 590 -48.54 -39.80 -3.79
C LYS A 590 -47.75 -38.56 -4.20
N MET A 591 -48.36 -37.81 -5.11
CA MET A 591 -47.91 -36.50 -5.57
C MET A 591 -48.75 -35.39 -4.92
N TYR A 592 -48.08 -34.42 -4.30
CA TYR A 592 -48.69 -33.18 -3.83
C TYR A 592 -48.42 -32.09 -4.88
N SER A 593 -49.44 -31.33 -5.27
CA SER A 593 -49.31 -30.26 -6.27
C SER A 593 -50.19 -29.09 -5.87
N TRP A 594 -49.60 -27.91 -5.74
CA TRP A 594 -50.29 -26.66 -5.48
C TRP A 594 -50.14 -25.75 -6.71
N GLN A 595 -51.27 -25.21 -7.16
CA GLN A 595 -51.39 -24.21 -8.23
C GLN A 595 -52.24 -23.07 -7.64
N ASP A 596 -51.72 -21.85 -7.67
CA ASP A 596 -52.37 -20.62 -7.18
C ASP A 596 -52.98 -20.67 -5.76
N GLN A 597 -52.55 -21.64 -4.94
CA GLN A 597 -52.97 -21.83 -3.55
C GLN A 597 -51.76 -21.86 -2.63
N ASN A 598 -51.90 -21.34 -1.41
CA ASN A 598 -50.86 -21.47 -0.40
C ASN A 598 -50.61 -22.97 -0.10
N PRO A 599 -49.36 -23.44 -0.22
CA PRO A 599 -49.02 -24.81 0.08
C PRO A 599 -49.20 -25.11 1.58
N LYS A 600 -49.50 -26.37 1.88
CA LYS A 600 -49.68 -26.86 3.26
C LYS A 600 -48.46 -27.67 3.68
N ASP A 601 -48.19 -27.70 4.98
CA ASP A 601 -47.11 -28.52 5.55
C ASP A 601 -47.35 -30.01 5.30
N VAL A 602 -46.29 -30.76 4.98
CA VAL A 602 -46.35 -32.20 4.63
C VAL A 602 -45.27 -32.98 5.37
N VAL A 603 -45.64 -34.18 5.86
CA VAL A 603 -44.70 -35.19 6.39
C VAL A 603 -44.45 -36.26 5.32
N ILE A 604 -43.18 -36.57 5.04
CA ILE A 604 -42.77 -37.48 3.97
C ILE A 604 -41.77 -38.51 4.55
N PRO A 605 -42.02 -39.83 4.42
CA PRO A 605 -41.20 -40.87 5.05
C PRO A 605 -40.01 -41.35 4.19
N GLU A 606 -39.76 -40.74 3.04
CA GLU A 606 -38.67 -41.12 2.14
C GLU A 606 -38.15 -39.91 1.34
N SER A 607 -36.97 -40.04 0.74
CA SER A 607 -36.37 -39.04 -0.14
C SER A 607 -37.34 -38.58 -1.22
N PHE A 608 -37.27 -37.29 -1.58
CA PHE A 608 -38.27 -36.66 -2.45
C PHE A 608 -37.69 -35.55 -3.31
N PHE A 609 -38.44 -35.21 -4.36
CA PHE A 609 -38.20 -34.08 -5.24
C PHE A 609 -39.25 -32.99 -5.00
N LEU A 610 -38.78 -31.79 -4.66
CA LEU A 610 -39.57 -30.57 -4.57
C LEU A 610 -39.30 -29.71 -5.81
N ASN A 611 -40.21 -29.76 -6.78
CA ASN A 611 -40.12 -29.08 -8.05
C ASN A 611 -41.00 -27.83 -8.03
N MET A 612 -40.44 -26.67 -8.40
CA MET A 612 -41.17 -25.42 -8.53
C MET A 612 -40.98 -24.84 -9.93
N SER A 613 -42.03 -24.26 -10.50
CA SER A 613 -42.01 -23.61 -11.81
C SER A 613 -42.61 -22.23 -11.71
N ASN A 614 -41.87 -21.23 -12.18
CA ASN A 614 -42.42 -19.90 -12.40
C ASN A 614 -43.25 -19.85 -13.69
N CYS A 615 -44.13 -18.86 -13.77
CA CYS A 615 -44.87 -18.47 -14.96
C CYS A 615 -44.24 -17.21 -15.60
N LEU A 616 -45.02 -16.49 -16.43
CA LEU A 616 -44.74 -15.11 -16.79
C LEU A 616 -45.57 -14.19 -15.87
N PRO A 617 -44.94 -13.48 -14.91
CA PRO A 617 -45.66 -12.63 -13.97
C PRO A 617 -46.12 -11.32 -14.62
N VAL A 618 -47.38 -10.97 -14.42
CA VAL A 618 -47.96 -9.65 -14.72
C VAL A 618 -47.77 -8.71 -13.53
N LYS A 619 -47.81 -9.24 -12.31
CA LYS A 619 -47.59 -8.53 -11.05
C LYS A 619 -46.95 -9.45 -10.01
N GLY A 620 -46.05 -8.89 -9.20
CA GLY A 620 -45.25 -9.65 -8.24
C GLY A 620 -44.12 -10.44 -8.90
N ALA A 621 -43.45 -11.27 -8.11
CA ALA A 621 -42.42 -12.21 -8.57
C ALA A 621 -42.64 -13.56 -7.88
N PHE A 622 -42.15 -14.65 -8.47
CA PHE A 622 -42.23 -15.98 -7.84
C PHE A 622 -41.02 -16.21 -6.94
N SER A 623 -41.23 -16.14 -5.64
CA SER A 623 -40.21 -16.38 -4.62
C SER A 623 -40.78 -17.19 -3.46
N VAL A 624 -40.11 -18.29 -3.11
CA VAL A 624 -40.57 -19.23 -2.08
C VAL A 624 -39.40 -19.61 -1.17
N VAL A 625 -39.63 -19.59 0.13
CA VAL A 625 -38.75 -20.18 1.15
C VAL A 625 -39.46 -21.35 1.81
N SER A 626 -38.92 -22.54 1.58
CA SER A 626 -39.34 -23.78 2.22
C SER A 626 -38.37 -24.19 3.32
N GLN A 627 -38.88 -24.75 4.41
CA GLN A 627 -38.10 -25.28 5.51
C GLN A 627 -38.26 -26.80 5.56
N VAL A 628 -37.14 -27.51 5.68
CA VAL A 628 -37.10 -28.96 5.82
C VAL A 628 -36.44 -29.32 7.15
N THR A 629 -37.14 -30.07 8.01
CA THR A 629 -36.56 -30.70 9.21
C THR A 629 -36.67 -32.22 9.12
N LEU A 630 -35.62 -32.94 9.51
CA LEU A 630 -35.67 -34.40 9.62
C LEU A 630 -35.92 -34.82 11.07
N HIS A 631 -36.90 -35.69 11.29
CA HIS A 631 -37.19 -36.27 12.60
C HIS A 631 -37.20 -37.80 12.53
N MET A 632 -37.05 -38.47 13.68
CA MET A 632 -37.21 -39.93 13.76
C MET A 632 -38.67 -40.33 13.47
N GLY A 633 -38.86 -41.27 12.55
CA GLY A 633 -40.18 -41.67 12.08
C GLY A 633 -41.09 -42.19 13.19
N LYS A 634 -42.40 -41.94 13.07
CA LYS A 634 -43.39 -42.27 14.10
C LYS A 634 -43.45 -43.76 14.38
N SER A 635 -43.34 -44.60 13.35
CA SER A 635 -43.29 -46.07 13.47
C SER A 635 -42.06 -46.55 14.24
N VAL A 636 -40.90 -45.95 14.02
CA VAL A 636 -39.64 -46.29 14.71
C VAL A 636 -39.70 -45.86 16.18
N ARG A 637 -40.19 -44.64 16.47
CA ARG A 637 -40.45 -44.20 17.85
C ARG A 637 -41.42 -45.13 18.57
N LEU A 638 -42.52 -45.53 17.92
CA LEU A 638 -43.49 -46.46 18.49
C LEU A 638 -42.87 -47.85 18.73
N SER A 639 -42.06 -48.35 17.79
CA SER A 639 -41.35 -49.64 17.92
C SER A 639 -40.37 -49.66 19.09
N ILE A 640 -39.60 -48.58 19.29
CA ILE A 640 -38.71 -48.42 20.47
C ILE A 640 -39.54 -48.43 21.76
N ILE A 641 -40.66 -47.69 21.82
CA ILE A 641 -41.54 -47.67 22.98
C ILE A 641 -42.15 -49.05 23.25
N LEU A 642 -42.68 -49.75 22.25
CA LEU A 642 -43.21 -51.11 22.40
C LEU A 642 -42.13 -52.12 22.83
N SER A 643 -40.90 -52.00 22.32
CA SER A 643 -39.78 -52.85 22.72
C SER A 643 -39.41 -52.65 24.19
N VAL A 644 -39.30 -51.39 24.64
CA VAL A 644 -39.03 -51.06 26.05
C VAL A 644 -40.18 -51.54 26.96
N VAL A 645 -41.43 -51.29 26.58
CA VAL A 645 -42.61 -51.78 27.33
C VAL A 645 -42.63 -53.31 27.38
N GLY A 646 -42.27 -54.00 26.29
CA GLY A 646 -42.15 -55.46 26.25
C GLY A 646 -41.11 -55.99 27.23
N VAL A 647 -39.91 -55.38 27.29
CA VAL A 647 -38.86 -55.75 28.25
C VAL A 647 -39.30 -55.48 29.70
N VAL A 648 -39.94 -54.34 29.98
CA VAL A 648 -40.46 -54.01 31.32
C VAL A 648 -41.56 -54.99 31.75
N LEU A 649 -42.48 -55.35 30.86
CA LEU A 649 -43.51 -56.36 31.12
C LEU A 649 -42.91 -57.74 31.37
N LEU A 650 -41.86 -58.13 30.63
CA LEU A 650 -41.16 -59.39 30.85
C LEU A 650 -40.48 -59.42 32.24
N LEU A 651 -39.80 -58.34 32.63
CA LEU A 651 -39.18 -58.21 33.95
C LEU A 651 -40.23 -58.24 35.07
N MET A 652 -41.36 -57.56 34.90
CA MET A 652 -42.48 -57.62 35.85
C MET A 652 -43.09 -59.03 35.96
N ALA A 653 -43.21 -59.75 34.84
CA ALA A 653 -43.67 -61.14 34.83
C ALA A 653 -42.68 -62.09 35.53
N ILE A 654 -41.36 -61.89 35.35
CA ILE A 654 -40.31 -62.64 36.06
C ILE A 654 -40.38 -62.35 37.56
N MET A 655 -40.49 -61.08 37.96
CA MET A 655 -40.62 -60.69 39.37
C MET A 655 -41.88 -61.28 40.02
N LEU A 656 -43.01 -61.27 39.32
CA LEU A 656 -44.26 -61.92 39.77
C LEU A 656 -44.12 -63.45 39.85
N ALA A 657 -43.45 -64.09 38.89
CA ALA A 657 -43.20 -65.53 38.91
C ALA A 657 -42.32 -65.92 40.11
N VAL A 658 -41.24 -65.18 40.37
CA VAL A 658 -40.37 -65.36 41.55
C VAL A 658 -41.16 -65.17 42.84
N PHE A 659 -41.97 -64.11 42.94
CA PHE A 659 -42.83 -63.86 44.12
C PHE A 659 -43.87 -64.97 44.34
N CYS A 660 -44.48 -65.48 43.28
CA CYS A 660 -45.42 -66.61 43.32
C CYS A 660 -44.72 -67.92 43.72
N ILE A 661 -43.51 -68.18 43.23
CA ILE A 661 -42.70 -69.35 43.62
C ILE A 661 -42.31 -69.27 45.10
N MET A 662 -41.90 -68.10 45.60
CA MET A 662 -41.63 -67.88 47.02
C MET A 662 -42.87 -68.10 47.89
N ARG A 663 -44.05 -67.60 47.47
CA ARG A 663 -45.31 -67.87 48.18
C ARG A 663 -45.73 -69.35 48.11
N LYS A 664 -45.44 -70.07 47.03
CA LYS A 664 -45.65 -71.53 46.95
C LYS A 664 -44.74 -72.29 47.91
N LYS A 665 -43.43 -71.96 47.95
CA LYS A 665 -42.48 -72.56 48.92
C LYS A 665 -42.90 -72.34 50.37
N LYS A 666 -43.44 -71.17 50.73
CA LYS A 666 -43.92 -70.87 52.09
C LYS A 666 -45.16 -71.67 52.53
N LYS A 667 -45.80 -72.44 51.63
CA LYS A 667 -46.98 -73.28 51.94
C LYS A 667 -46.71 -74.79 51.94
N GLN A 668 -45.44 -75.21 51.82
CA GLN A 668 -45.07 -76.59 51.54
C GLN A 668 -44.03 -77.20 52.52
N GLN A 669 -44.00 -76.72 53.76
CA GLN A 669 -43.20 -77.29 54.85
C GLN A 669 -44.10 -77.75 56.01
N SER A 670 -44.57 -79.00 55.95
CA SER A 670 -45.14 -79.72 57.11
C SER A 670 -45.18 -81.25 56.88
N ALA A 671 -44.34 -81.99 57.60
CA ALA A 671 -44.35 -83.46 57.83
C ALA A 671 -43.80 -84.38 56.67
N PRO A 672 -43.46 -85.68 56.92
CA PRO A 672 -42.08 -86.10 57.24
C PRO A 672 -41.54 -87.37 56.48
N GLU A 673 -40.34 -87.87 56.89
CA GLU A 673 -39.48 -88.89 56.23
C GLU A 673 -39.85 -90.39 56.38
N VAL A 674 -39.42 -91.23 55.41
CA VAL A 674 -38.75 -92.58 55.52
C VAL A 674 -38.47 -93.14 54.09
N SER A 675 -37.62 -94.15 53.78
CA SER A 675 -36.24 -94.57 54.20
C SER A 675 -35.75 -95.79 53.35
N VAL A 676 -34.42 -96.09 53.27
CA VAL A 676 -33.78 -97.44 53.01
C VAL A 676 -33.86 -98.02 51.54
N TYR A 677 -32.88 -98.71 50.86
CA TYR A 677 -31.57 -99.35 51.18
C TYR A 677 -30.54 -99.43 49.98
N ASN A 678 -29.33 -99.99 50.22
CA ASN A 678 -28.10 -100.13 49.38
C ASN A 678 -27.81 -101.62 48.96
N PRO A 679 -26.88 -102.01 48.03
CA PRO A 679 -25.49 -102.37 48.43
C PRO A 679 -24.31 -102.29 47.39
N ASN A 680 -23.09 -102.14 47.95
CA ASN A 680 -21.70 -102.09 47.42
C ASN A 680 -21.16 -103.15 46.41
N ARG A 681 -20.06 -102.81 45.68
CA ARG A 681 -18.68 -103.39 45.85
C ARG A 681 -17.56 -102.77 44.94
N HIS A 682 -16.32 -102.76 45.45
CA HIS A 682 -15.02 -102.43 44.79
C HIS A 682 -14.19 -103.73 44.50
N PRO A 683 -12.87 -103.72 44.12
CA PRO A 683 -11.96 -102.72 43.49
C PRO A 683 -11.16 -103.25 42.25
N PHE A 684 -10.35 -102.40 41.57
CA PHE A 684 -8.90 -102.60 41.25
C PHE A 684 -8.32 -101.41 40.43
N LEU A 685 -6.99 -101.19 40.53
CA LEU A 685 -6.16 -100.12 39.93
C LEU A 685 -4.99 -100.78 39.11
N PRO A 686 -4.05 -100.08 38.39
CA PRO A 686 -3.69 -98.65 38.47
C PRO A 686 -3.41 -97.83 37.17
N GLY A 687 -3.47 -96.50 37.35
CA GLY A 687 -2.66 -95.46 36.65
C GLY A 687 -3.28 -94.78 35.42
N LEU A 688 -2.71 -93.71 34.83
CA LEU A 688 -1.72 -92.66 35.21
C LEU A 688 -1.75 -91.61 34.05
N ALA A 689 -1.48 -90.29 34.15
CA ALA A 689 -1.21 -89.36 35.26
C ALA A 689 -1.69 -87.93 34.86
N ARG A 690 -2.38 -87.18 35.74
CA ARG A 690 -1.91 -86.05 36.58
C ARG A 690 -1.93 -84.64 35.94
N ILE A 691 -2.90 -83.84 36.40
CA ILE A 691 -2.95 -82.36 36.43
C ILE A 691 -2.45 -81.88 37.82
N PRO A 692 -2.07 -80.59 38.01
CA PRO A 692 -2.64 -79.77 39.11
C PRO A 692 -3.16 -78.41 38.58
N GLN A 693 -4.38 -77.93 38.88
CA GLN A 693 -5.01 -77.51 40.17
C GLN A 693 -4.62 -76.06 40.55
N GLU A 694 -5.56 -75.10 40.66
CA GLU A 694 -6.52 -74.84 41.78
C GLU A 694 -5.80 -74.17 42.99
N THR A 695 -6.36 -73.34 43.88
CA THR A 695 -7.75 -73.00 44.33
C THR A 695 -7.67 -71.68 45.18
N SER A 696 -8.56 -70.68 45.08
CA SER A 696 -9.77 -70.38 45.91
C SER A 696 -9.55 -69.57 47.21
N GLU A 697 -10.67 -69.10 47.81
CA GLU A 697 -10.82 -68.39 49.11
C GLU A 697 -10.36 -66.90 49.11
N GLU A 698 -10.95 -65.94 49.86
CA GLU A 698 -12.08 -65.95 50.81
C GLU A 698 -12.75 -64.54 50.94
N ASP A 699 -14.07 -64.53 51.16
CA ASP A 699 -14.96 -63.66 51.96
C ASP A 699 -14.80 -62.14 52.33
N PHE A 700 -15.99 -61.54 52.55
CA PHE A 700 -16.40 -60.38 53.40
C PHE A 700 -16.14 -58.86 53.09
N HIS A 701 -17.28 -58.18 52.88
CA HIS A 701 -17.74 -56.88 53.45
C HIS A 701 -17.07 -55.49 53.22
N ILE A 702 -17.79 -54.66 52.44
CA ILE A 702 -18.36 -53.33 52.81
C ILE A 702 -17.53 -52.01 52.65
N TYR A 703 -18.23 -51.01 52.09
CA TYR A 703 -18.05 -49.52 52.06
C TYR A 703 -17.07 -48.80 51.09
N HIS A 704 -17.70 -48.18 50.06
CA HIS A 704 -17.72 -46.71 49.79
C HIS A 704 -16.86 -46.08 48.64
N SER A 705 -17.51 -45.20 47.86
CA SER A 705 -17.02 -44.15 46.91
C SER A 705 -16.21 -44.59 45.66
N ILE A 706 -16.62 -44.25 44.42
CA ILE A 706 -16.44 -42.95 43.69
C ILE A 706 -14.92 -42.60 43.58
N ASP A 707 -14.30 -42.37 42.41
CA ASP A 707 -14.82 -41.85 41.13
C ASP A 707 -14.11 -42.46 39.89
N ASP A 708 -14.78 -42.41 38.73
CA ASP A 708 -14.15 -42.67 37.43
C ASP A 708 -13.59 -41.36 36.86
N TYR A 709 -12.27 -41.27 36.62
CA TYR A 709 -11.67 -40.52 35.48
C TYR A 709 -10.15 -40.65 35.52
N LEU A 710 -9.56 -41.32 34.52
CA LEU A 710 -8.39 -40.81 33.78
C LEU A 710 -8.03 -41.74 32.60
N VAL A 711 -7.82 -41.12 31.44
CA VAL A 711 -7.49 -41.79 30.17
C VAL A 711 -6.00 -42.11 30.12
N TYR A 712 -5.65 -43.37 29.84
CA TYR A 712 -4.28 -43.76 29.52
C TYR A 712 -3.85 -43.23 28.15
N GLY A 713 -2.78 -42.45 28.13
CA GLY A 713 -2.23 -41.85 26.91
C GLY A 713 -0.70 -41.93 26.86
N HIS A 714 -0.13 -43.15 26.99
CA HIS A 714 1.29 -43.44 26.70
C HIS A 714 1.60 -44.95 26.73
N LEU A 715 1.41 -45.62 25.59
CA LEU A 715 2.13 -46.87 25.29
C LEU A 715 2.91 -46.69 23.98
N LEU A 716 4.15 -46.25 24.12
CA LEU A 716 5.20 -46.35 23.11
C LEU A 716 6.51 -46.70 23.81
N LYS A 717 7.03 -47.88 23.52
CA LYS A 717 8.43 -48.34 23.67
C LYS A 717 8.49 -49.82 23.25
N ASP A 718 9.56 -50.34 22.63
CA ASP A 718 10.83 -49.77 22.13
C ASP A 718 10.97 -50.18 20.62
N SER A 719 11.93 -49.81 19.76
CA SER A 719 13.31 -49.29 19.80
C SER A 719 13.62 -48.66 18.40
N VAL A 720 14.79 -48.18 17.94
CA VAL A 720 16.21 -48.20 18.39
C VAL A 720 16.86 -46.81 18.14
N GLU A 721 17.46 -46.25 19.18
CA GLU A 721 18.83 -45.68 19.34
C GLU A 721 19.73 -45.35 18.10
N MET A 722 20.66 -44.37 18.12
CA MET A 722 21.00 -43.32 19.10
C MET A 722 21.86 -42.17 18.52
N ASN A 723 21.85 -41.05 19.27
CA ASN A 723 22.85 -39.96 19.40
C ASN A 723 22.98 -38.90 18.27
N GLU A 724 23.35 -37.63 18.54
CA GLU A 724 23.20 -36.70 19.70
C GLU A 724 23.57 -35.25 19.21
N VAL A 725 23.56 -34.11 19.92
CA VAL A 725 23.40 -33.67 21.34
C VAL A 725 22.52 -32.40 21.35
N GLY A 726 21.85 -32.04 22.48
CA GLY A 726 21.52 -30.64 22.80
C GLY A 726 20.05 -30.32 23.14
N LYS A 727 19.74 -30.13 24.44
CA LYS A 727 18.40 -29.76 24.96
C LYS A 727 18.22 -28.24 25.11
N PRO A 728 16.96 -27.77 25.17
CA PRO A 728 16.55 -26.78 26.17
C PRO A 728 15.41 -27.28 27.08
N ALA A 729 15.14 -26.53 28.16
CA ALA A 729 14.34 -26.96 29.31
C ALA A 729 12.88 -26.45 29.31
N VAL A 730 12.06 -27.04 30.20
CA VAL A 730 10.64 -26.73 30.44
C VAL A 730 10.48 -26.08 31.81
N GLY A 731 9.57 -25.11 31.98
CA GLY A 731 9.02 -24.82 33.30
C GLY A 731 8.34 -23.48 33.54
N VAL A 732 7.09 -23.59 34.03
CA VAL A 732 6.32 -22.67 34.90
C VAL A 732 5.33 -21.70 34.22
N TYR A 733 4.05 -22.05 34.32
CA TYR A 733 2.90 -21.15 34.21
C TYR A 733 2.67 -20.46 35.57
N ARG A 734 2.15 -19.22 35.58
CA ARG A 734 1.91 -18.44 36.82
C ARG A 734 0.49 -17.88 36.81
N ASP A 735 -0.21 -18.01 37.93
CA ASP A 735 -1.64 -17.69 38.04
C ASP A 735 -1.95 -16.20 37.93
N PHE A 736 -3.16 -15.91 37.45
CA PHE A 736 -3.67 -14.55 37.26
C PHE A 736 -4.62 -14.17 38.41
N THR A 737 -4.20 -13.25 39.27
CA THR A 737 -5.06 -12.64 40.31
C THR A 737 -5.67 -11.34 39.81
N GLY A 738 -6.95 -11.37 39.43
CA GLY A 738 -7.79 -10.19 39.21
C GLY A 738 -8.98 -10.18 40.20
N PRO A 739 -9.45 -9.02 40.67
CA PRO A 739 -10.47 -8.95 41.71
C PRO A 739 -11.87 -9.30 41.17
N THR A 740 -12.61 -10.09 41.95
CA THR A 740 -14.02 -10.41 41.73
C THR A 740 -14.90 -9.50 42.57
N GLU A 741 -15.79 -8.74 41.92
CA GLU A 741 -17.02 -8.27 42.57
C GLU A 741 -18.23 -8.66 41.70
N GLN A 742 -19.26 -9.19 42.36
CA GLN A 742 -20.56 -9.51 41.78
C GLN A 742 -21.62 -8.95 42.73
N GLN A 743 -22.53 -8.11 42.25
CA GLN A 743 -23.92 -7.97 42.75
C GLN A 743 -24.76 -7.16 41.73
N PRO A 744 -26.11 -7.15 41.79
CA PRO A 744 -26.91 -7.44 40.61
C PRO A 744 -27.66 -6.24 40.03
N LEU A 745 -28.23 -6.46 38.85
CA LEU A 745 -29.14 -5.51 38.19
C LEU A 745 -30.39 -5.26 39.03
N THR A 746 -30.77 -3.99 39.17
CA THR A 746 -32.10 -3.57 39.58
C THR A 746 -32.69 -2.67 38.49
N ASP A 747 -33.99 -2.81 38.26
CA ASP A 747 -34.75 -2.14 37.20
C ASP A 747 -35.43 -0.88 37.78
N ASP A 748 -35.15 0.30 37.20
CA ASP A 748 -36.10 1.42 37.15
C ASP A 748 -35.71 2.40 36.03
N GLY A 749 -36.70 3.14 35.51
CA GLY A 749 -36.58 3.98 34.32
C GLY A 749 -36.42 5.48 34.59
N GLY A 750 -36.25 6.24 33.49
CA GLY A 750 -36.16 7.71 33.50
C GLY A 750 -34.84 8.18 32.88
N GLY A 751 -34.93 8.96 31.81
CA GLY A 751 -33.76 9.44 31.08
C GLY A 751 -33.37 10.88 31.42
N GLU A 752 -32.08 11.19 31.27
CA GLU A 752 -31.58 12.51 30.88
C GLU A 752 -30.15 12.36 30.30
N GLU A 753 -29.72 13.34 29.52
CA GLU A 753 -28.49 13.34 28.71
C GLU A 753 -27.26 13.77 29.54
N PRO A 754 -26.07 13.14 29.38
CA PRO A 754 -24.82 13.68 29.94
C PRO A 754 -23.75 14.06 28.91
N GLU A 755 -22.95 15.05 29.31
CA GLU A 755 -22.08 15.88 28.48
C GLU A 755 -20.76 15.24 27.97
N VAL A 756 -20.11 15.96 27.06
CA VAL A 756 -18.83 15.63 26.42
C VAL A 756 -17.66 15.58 27.41
N GLY A 757 -17.09 14.40 27.61
CA GLY A 757 -15.87 14.19 28.40
C GLY A 757 -14.58 14.56 27.65
N VAL A 758 -13.79 15.48 28.21
CA VAL A 758 -12.52 15.98 27.65
C VAL A 758 -11.42 14.90 27.64
N TYR A 759 -10.71 14.78 26.51
CA TYR A 759 -9.59 13.85 26.33
C TYR A 759 -8.36 14.26 27.15
N ARG A 760 -7.85 13.36 28.01
CA ARG A 760 -6.54 13.51 28.68
C ARG A 760 -5.50 12.59 28.00
N PRO A 761 -4.29 13.09 27.65
CA PRO A 761 -3.24 12.25 27.09
C PRO A 761 -2.62 11.32 28.13
N PHE A 762 -2.22 10.12 27.70
CA PHE A 762 -1.60 9.10 28.54
C PHE A 762 -0.14 9.44 28.85
N THR A 763 0.21 9.57 30.14
CA THR A 763 1.62 9.66 30.60
C THR A 763 2.14 8.26 30.91
N GLY A 764 3.10 7.78 30.12
CA GLY A 764 3.78 6.50 30.37
C GLY A 764 4.75 6.56 31.57
N PRO A 765 5.08 5.42 32.18
CA PRO A 765 5.98 5.37 33.34
C PRO A 765 7.43 5.73 32.96
N GLN A 766 8.08 6.51 33.81
CA GLN A 766 9.52 6.76 33.71
C GLN A 766 10.32 5.73 34.52
N THR A 767 11.09 4.88 33.84
CA THR A 767 12.32 4.26 34.37
C THR A 767 13.15 3.70 33.22
N VAL A 768 14.48 3.76 33.35
CA VAL A 768 15.46 3.29 32.35
C VAL A 768 16.02 1.93 32.80
N PRO A 769 16.15 0.91 31.93
CA PRO A 769 16.92 -0.30 32.24
C PRO A 769 18.41 -0.09 32.01
N ASP A 770 19.24 -0.54 32.95
CA ASP A 770 20.70 -0.51 32.84
C ASP A 770 21.22 -1.41 31.69
N VAL A 771 22.30 -0.96 31.04
CA VAL A 771 23.03 -1.69 29.99
C VAL A 771 24.43 -2.04 30.50
N PRO A 772 24.90 -3.30 30.39
CA PRO A 772 26.26 -3.67 30.79
C PRO A 772 27.32 -3.12 29.83
N ASP A 773 28.33 -2.43 30.36
CA ASP A 773 29.53 -2.03 29.62
C ASP A 773 30.35 -3.25 29.19
N ILE A 774 30.63 -3.36 27.87
CA ILE A 774 31.77 -4.15 27.37
C ILE A 774 32.64 -3.23 26.49
N LEU A 775 33.78 -2.85 27.06
CA LEU A 775 34.86 -2.13 26.39
C LEU A 775 35.58 -3.01 25.36
N VAL A 776 35.58 -2.59 24.09
CA VAL A 776 36.62 -2.97 23.12
C VAL A 776 37.10 -1.71 22.40
N ARG A 777 38.39 -1.40 22.52
CA ARG A 777 39.04 -0.27 21.82
C ARG A 777 39.58 -0.69 20.45
N PRO A 778 39.79 0.26 19.52
CA PRO A 778 39.95 -0.06 18.10
C PRO A 778 41.39 -0.31 17.66
N GLY A 779 41.53 -1.16 16.64
CA GLY A 779 42.67 -1.14 15.71
C GLY A 779 43.36 -2.49 15.52
N GLU A 780 43.00 -3.20 14.44
CA GLU A 780 43.98 -3.91 13.60
C GLU A 780 43.38 -4.28 12.23
N ASN A 781 44.22 -4.30 11.19
CA ASN A 781 43.81 -4.50 9.81
C ASN A 781 43.60 -5.98 9.49
N LEU A 782 42.43 -6.33 8.94
CA LEU A 782 42.22 -7.61 8.25
C LEU A 782 41.67 -7.39 6.84
N THR A 783 42.60 -7.41 5.89
CA THR A 783 42.33 -7.50 4.47
C THR A 783 41.59 -8.80 4.15
N CYS A 784 40.41 -8.71 3.55
CA CYS A 784 39.78 -9.88 2.92
C CYS A 784 39.72 -9.66 1.41
N LYS A 785 40.13 -10.70 0.66
CA LYS A 785 40.35 -10.63 -0.79
C LYS A 785 39.04 -10.78 -1.54
N ASP A 786 38.73 -9.83 -2.42
CA ASP A 786 37.76 -10.07 -3.50
C ASP A 786 38.31 -11.13 -4.45
N LYS A 787 37.64 -12.29 -4.50
CA LYS A 787 37.82 -13.26 -5.58
C LYS A 787 37.03 -12.80 -6.79
N GLN A 788 37.69 -12.03 -7.64
CA GLN A 788 37.20 -11.76 -8.98
C GLN A 788 37.18 -13.09 -9.77
N LYS A 789 35.98 -13.60 -10.06
CA LYS A 789 35.80 -14.74 -10.95
C LYS A 789 35.24 -14.19 -12.26
N ALA A 790 36.10 -14.09 -13.27
CA ALA A 790 35.65 -13.91 -14.64
C ALA A 790 35.03 -15.24 -15.10
N ASP A 791 33.87 -15.19 -15.73
CA ASP A 791 33.38 -16.29 -16.55
C ASP A 791 33.64 -15.92 -18.02
N GLU A 792 34.39 -16.79 -18.70
CA GLU A 792 34.67 -16.71 -20.13
C GLU A 792 33.42 -17.16 -20.90
N GLU A 793 32.95 -16.36 -21.86
CA GLU A 793 31.99 -16.85 -22.85
C GLU A 793 32.71 -17.70 -23.90
N ILE A 794 32.24 -18.94 -24.07
CA ILE A 794 32.78 -19.92 -25.00
C ILE A 794 32.41 -19.52 -26.44
N GLY A 795 33.42 -19.22 -27.24
CA GLY A 795 33.27 -18.96 -28.67
C GLY A 795 33.17 -20.23 -29.50
N GLY A 796 32.09 -20.33 -30.28
CA GLY A 796 31.91 -21.27 -31.38
C GLY A 796 30.54 -20.98 -32.03
N GLY A 797 30.43 -20.64 -33.31
CA GLY A 797 31.43 -20.58 -34.37
C GLY A 797 30.88 -21.29 -35.58
N ASP A 798 30.29 -20.55 -36.51
CA ASP A 798 30.18 -21.03 -37.88
C ASP A 798 30.11 -19.86 -38.86
N SER A 799 30.76 -20.02 -40.01
CA SER A 799 30.98 -18.96 -40.99
C SER A 799 30.51 -19.41 -42.37
N VAL A 800 29.63 -18.63 -42.99
CA VAL A 800 29.33 -18.77 -44.43
C VAL A 800 29.53 -17.41 -45.08
N ARG A 801 30.29 -17.41 -46.18
CA ARG A 801 30.56 -16.24 -47.02
C ARG A 801 29.38 -15.93 -47.96
N ASP A 802 29.54 -14.82 -48.66
CA ASP A 802 28.96 -14.45 -49.97
C ASP A 802 27.94 -13.31 -49.89
N GLN A 803 27.92 -12.34 -50.80
CA GLN A 803 28.94 -11.83 -51.74
C GLN A 803 28.47 -10.43 -52.17
N GLU A 804 29.37 -9.48 -52.46
CA GLU A 804 28.95 -8.17 -52.97
C GLU A 804 28.31 -8.31 -54.37
N THR A 805 27.17 -7.65 -54.61
CA THR A 805 26.74 -7.35 -55.98
C THR A 805 25.90 -6.07 -56.03
N VAL A 806 26.44 -5.05 -56.68
CA VAL A 806 25.72 -3.85 -57.10
C VAL A 806 24.99 -4.14 -58.42
N PRO A 807 23.79 -3.58 -58.64
CA PRO A 807 23.49 -3.07 -59.98
C PRO A 807 22.99 -1.63 -59.96
N ASN A 808 23.63 -0.80 -60.80
CA ASN A 808 23.20 0.52 -61.18
C ASN A 808 22.52 0.42 -62.56
N ILE A 809 21.30 0.96 -62.75
CA ILE A 809 20.73 1.28 -64.07
C ILE A 809 19.80 2.52 -63.97
N GLN A 810 20.32 3.62 -64.50
CA GLN A 810 19.68 4.63 -65.35
C GLN A 810 18.15 4.83 -65.31
N ARG A 811 17.74 6.08 -65.03
CA ARG A 811 16.72 6.78 -65.84
C ARG A 811 17.01 8.27 -65.94
N ALA A 812 16.80 8.82 -67.13
CA ALA A 812 16.83 10.25 -67.45
C ALA A 812 15.58 10.57 -68.32
N PRO A 813 15.32 11.81 -68.77
CA PRO A 813 14.51 12.79 -68.03
C PRO A 813 13.30 13.30 -68.87
N LYS A 814 12.88 14.58 -68.65
CA LYS A 814 11.78 15.35 -69.31
C LYS A 814 10.34 15.08 -68.81
N ALA A 815 9.43 16.06 -68.75
CA ALA A 815 9.51 17.51 -69.07
C ALA A 815 8.47 18.36 -68.29
N GLU A 816 8.70 19.67 -68.18
CA GLU A 816 7.65 20.71 -68.01
C GLU A 816 6.89 20.96 -69.34
N PRO A 817 5.70 21.55 -69.28
CA PRO A 817 5.51 22.98 -69.60
C PRO A 817 4.73 23.72 -68.47
N GLU A 818 4.84 25.04 -68.26
CA GLU A 818 4.34 26.18 -69.09
C GLU A 818 2.85 26.02 -69.49
N GLU A 819 1.95 27.01 -69.38
CA GLU A 819 2.07 28.45 -69.08
C GLU A 819 0.69 29.00 -68.61
N ASP A 820 0.66 29.93 -67.64
CA ASP A 820 -0.28 31.09 -67.48
C ASP A 820 -0.09 31.78 -66.09
#